data_AF-A0A7K2XEJ9-F1
#
_entry.id   AF-A0A7K2XEJ9-F1
#
_cell.length_a   1.000
_cell.length_b   1.000
_cell.length_c   1.000
_cell.angle_alpha   90.00
_cell.angle_beta   90.00
_cell.angle_gamma   90.00
#
_symmetry.space_group_name_H-M   'P 1'
#
loop_
_entity.id
_entity.type
_entity.pdbx_description
1 polymer ?
#
loop_
_entity_poly.entity_id
_entity_poly.type
_entity_poly.pdbx_seq_one_letter_code
_entity_poly.pdbx_strand_id
1 'polypeptide(L)'
;AVPAAAATVPAGAGSYSDTRPAGTSGPTTNTGAPVAPKVTAAAQGKPVPTNDWWSSLAFQRYGDNPYSTPMYGHPLTYQAVSGGLELGYPTSPAIVGDGRQYEFAHKRDLTLGLTGLNSPDTKADAWSDWTVTPYWSDGARTLRTTIGHGLPFVYARGTGGDARITTAQAPTVFSDQGNVLGITVAGHHYALFSPTGTDWNVSGSTITAGLGGKDYFSVAVLPSTDALATYRKYAYSFVTGSTVNWSYDAGTVRATYGLTTEAREGTERGTLQALYRHQWLHTTDPLTPYTYVSPRGTMKVREAASFTTTQKAAATLPGLPGSGVDAARLRGYLNEVANSSDPFSGAVDTYWTGKALGRLAQLVPLADQIGEGAVRDKLLGLIKGRLQEWFTAGGANEFSYDQAWKTLTGYPASYGSDTELNDHHFHYGYYVYAAAIVAQYDPNWAADSAWGTMVKTLVRDTANPSRTDGAFPFLRGFDVYAGHSWASGHQGFAAGNNQESSSESTNLSAALVLWGSATGDTSLRDLGTYLLTTEAEAVAQYWFDADQQVFPGSFQHDTVGMVWGSGGAYSTWWTANPEEIHGINVLPVTSGSSLQLGARKDAIRRNIAELERENGGPAVEWRDILWEFQSLADPAAAKAKWDAGNAGYTPEAGESRAHTYHWITVLDALGAPDATVTGSVPTSAVFTKGTTRTYAAHNYGSTARTVTFSDGKSLSVPARSTAVGNGTAGPGPDPDPEPGTGNTFQLRTGGALTTATGATAGGDTLASAQGGNYDGTPNKPLVYVAKNVNGTLRAGGSTAFRLQVDAGTSVGLGQQARISYDLTGDGTFDRTETYQYFATDPVTGWEEYAQSRGLKSATGTLGNLRGGTVRLEVWSAIGNGDARLQTGTDRSVVVIPYD
;
A
#
# COMPACT_ATOMS: atom_id res chain seq x y z
N ALA A 1 0.28 -38.37 -36.03
CA ALA A 1 -1.08 -37.90 -35.71
C ALA A 1 -1.16 -36.45 -36.14
N VAL A 2 -2.20 -36.06 -36.89
CA VAL A 2 -2.49 -34.64 -37.13
C VAL A 2 -2.75 -34.01 -35.75
N PRO A 3 -2.18 -32.83 -35.41
CA PRO A 3 -2.52 -32.15 -34.16
C PRO A 3 -4.04 -31.97 -34.09
N ALA A 4 -4.66 -32.29 -32.95
CA ALA A 4 -6.07 -31.98 -32.76
C ALA A 4 -6.28 -30.47 -32.96
N ALA A 5 -7.32 -30.09 -33.71
CA ALA A 5 -7.67 -28.69 -33.89
C ALA A 5 -8.02 -28.07 -32.53
N ALA A 6 -7.59 -26.82 -32.29
CA ALA A 6 -7.90 -26.08 -31.07
C ALA A 6 -9.41 -26.08 -30.83
N ALA A 7 -9.85 -26.38 -29.61
CA ALA A 7 -11.25 -26.29 -29.27
C ALA A 7 -11.58 -24.84 -28.90
N THR A 8 -12.54 -24.26 -29.61
CA THR A 8 -13.17 -23.01 -29.21
C THR A 8 -14.09 -23.27 -28.02
N VAL A 9 -13.79 -22.65 -26.88
CA VAL A 9 -14.59 -22.78 -25.65
C VAL A 9 -15.60 -21.63 -25.59
N PRO A 10 -16.92 -21.90 -25.64
CA PRO A 10 -17.93 -20.85 -25.60
C PRO A 10 -17.97 -20.12 -24.25
N ALA A 11 -18.20 -18.82 -24.29
CA ALA A 11 -18.33 -17.95 -23.13
C ALA A 11 -19.40 -16.87 -23.42
N GLY A 12 -20.68 -17.25 -23.27
CA GLY A 12 -21.80 -16.41 -23.71
C GLY A 12 -21.83 -16.31 -25.24
N ALA A 13 -21.86 -15.09 -25.76
CA ALA A 13 -21.71 -14.80 -27.19
C ALA A 13 -20.24 -14.79 -27.66
N GLY A 14 -19.28 -14.78 -26.73
CA GLY A 14 -17.86 -14.84 -27.01
C GLY A 14 -17.27 -16.24 -26.88
N SER A 15 -15.95 -16.33 -26.98
CA SER A 15 -15.18 -17.55 -26.80
C SER A 15 -13.71 -17.29 -26.53
N TYR A 16 -13.01 -18.31 -26.01
CA TYR A 16 -11.54 -18.38 -25.94
C TYR A 16 -11.05 -19.72 -26.49
N SER A 17 -9.79 -19.79 -26.92
CA SER A 17 -9.18 -21.04 -27.41
C SER A 17 -8.59 -21.85 -26.25
N ASP A 18 -8.63 -23.18 -26.30
CA ASP A 18 -7.93 -24.05 -25.32
C ASP A 18 -6.48 -24.39 -25.71
N THR A 19 -6.06 -23.88 -26.87
CA THR A 19 -4.73 -24.04 -27.44
C THR A 19 -4.29 -22.65 -27.91
N ARG A 20 -3.06 -22.27 -27.57
CA ARG A 20 -2.47 -20.99 -28.01
C ARG A 20 -2.36 -20.90 -29.55
N PRO A 21 -2.38 -19.68 -30.13
CA PRO A 21 -2.20 -19.50 -31.56
C PRO A 21 -0.88 -20.09 -32.06
N ALA A 22 -0.85 -20.50 -33.33
CA ALA A 22 0.37 -21.04 -33.92
C ALA A 22 1.47 -19.97 -33.97
N GLY A 23 2.68 -20.35 -33.55
CA GLY A 23 3.85 -19.45 -33.55
C GLY A 23 4.00 -18.60 -32.28
N THR A 24 3.11 -18.73 -31.30
CA THR A 24 3.25 -18.06 -30.00
C THR A 24 3.83 -19.00 -28.93
N SER A 25 4.31 -18.39 -27.84
CA SER A 25 4.91 -19.10 -26.71
C SER A 25 4.01 -19.01 -25.49
N GLY A 26 4.04 -20.04 -24.64
CA GLY A 26 3.50 -19.94 -23.27
C GLY A 26 4.65 -19.70 -22.28
N PRO A 27 4.45 -19.98 -20.98
CA PRO A 27 5.47 -19.79 -19.96
C PRO A 27 6.79 -20.52 -20.28
N THR A 28 7.92 -19.81 -20.17
CA THR A 28 9.26 -20.32 -20.49
C THR A 28 10.33 -19.89 -19.47
N THR A 29 11.45 -20.60 -19.47
CA THR A 29 12.70 -20.16 -18.81
C THR A 29 13.25 -18.90 -19.48
N ASN A 30 14.24 -18.27 -18.85
CA ASN A 30 15.02 -17.16 -19.43
C ASN A 30 15.77 -17.51 -20.72
N THR A 31 15.82 -18.79 -21.07
CA THR A 31 16.41 -19.31 -22.31
C THR A 31 15.36 -19.78 -23.33
N GLY A 32 14.07 -19.56 -23.05
CA GLY A 32 12.96 -19.92 -23.95
C GLY A 32 12.52 -21.38 -23.88
N ALA A 33 12.99 -22.16 -22.91
CA ALA A 33 12.53 -23.54 -22.74
C ALA A 33 11.14 -23.56 -22.05
N PRO A 34 10.15 -24.32 -22.54
CA PRO A 34 8.84 -24.40 -21.91
C PRO A 34 8.91 -24.88 -20.46
N VAL A 35 8.11 -24.27 -19.58
CA VAL A 35 8.02 -24.64 -18.16
C VAL A 35 6.60 -25.00 -17.76
N ALA A 36 6.49 -25.87 -16.77
CA ALA A 36 5.24 -26.23 -16.11
C ALA A 36 5.35 -25.96 -14.60
N PRO A 37 4.23 -25.80 -13.89
CA PRO A 37 4.24 -25.60 -12.44
C PRO A 37 5.02 -26.69 -11.69
N LYS A 38 5.98 -26.28 -10.85
CA LYS A 38 6.73 -27.15 -9.93
C LYS A 38 5.92 -27.45 -8.67
N VAL A 39 4.98 -28.38 -8.81
CA VAL A 39 4.10 -28.81 -7.71
C VAL A 39 4.29 -30.29 -7.37
N THR A 40 3.97 -30.68 -6.14
CA THR A 40 3.93 -32.10 -5.77
C THR A 40 2.69 -32.80 -6.34
N ALA A 41 2.65 -34.14 -6.28
CA ALA A 41 1.46 -34.90 -6.68
C ALA A 41 0.19 -34.51 -5.92
N ALA A 42 0.32 -34.04 -4.67
CA ALA A 42 -0.81 -33.59 -3.84
C ALA A 42 -1.39 -32.23 -4.29
N ALA A 43 -0.61 -31.44 -5.02
CA ALA A 43 -0.99 -30.15 -5.56
C ALA A 43 -1.23 -30.18 -7.08
N GLN A 44 -1.03 -31.33 -7.73
CA GLN A 44 -1.20 -31.48 -9.17
C GLN A 44 -2.63 -31.13 -9.60
N GLY A 45 -2.76 -30.31 -10.65
CA GLY A 45 -4.04 -29.89 -11.21
C GLY A 45 -4.74 -28.75 -10.44
N LYS A 46 -4.28 -28.38 -9.25
CA LYS A 46 -4.75 -27.17 -8.57
C LYS A 46 -4.20 -25.93 -9.29
N PRO A 47 -5.01 -24.88 -9.52
CA PRO A 47 -4.50 -23.61 -10.02
C PRO A 47 -3.49 -23.02 -9.02
N VAL A 48 -2.22 -23.01 -9.42
CA VAL A 48 -1.15 -22.43 -8.60
C VAL A 48 -1.17 -20.92 -8.76
N PRO A 49 -1.08 -20.14 -7.66
CA PRO A 49 -0.82 -18.72 -7.74
C PRO A 49 0.50 -18.45 -8.50
N THR A 50 0.41 -17.52 -9.43
CA THR A 50 1.54 -16.85 -10.08
C THR A 50 1.47 -15.39 -9.66
N ASN A 51 2.51 -14.58 -9.85
CA ASN A 51 2.45 -13.17 -9.44
C ASN A 51 2.30 -13.05 -7.91
N ASP A 52 3.13 -13.79 -7.18
CA ASP A 52 3.12 -13.86 -5.72
C ASP A 52 4.57 -13.76 -5.18
N TRP A 53 4.75 -13.46 -3.90
CA TRP A 53 6.06 -13.29 -3.26
C TRP A 53 6.91 -14.58 -3.26
N TRP A 54 6.29 -15.73 -3.52
CA TRP A 54 6.89 -17.06 -3.52
C TRP A 54 6.83 -17.77 -4.88
N SER A 55 6.41 -17.10 -5.95
CA SER A 55 6.18 -17.74 -7.25
C SER A 55 7.41 -18.45 -7.84
N SER A 56 8.63 -18.06 -7.46
CA SER A 56 9.85 -18.74 -7.95
C SER A 56 9.97 -20.20 -7.49
N LEU A 57 9.23 -20.61 -6.46
CA LEU A 57 9.11 -22.03 -6.08
C LEU A 57 8.38 -22.85 -7.13
N ALA A 58 7.30 -22.29 -7.67
CA ALA A 58 6.41 -22.94 -8.63
C ALA A 58 6.81 -22.67 -10.09
N PHE A 59 7.47 -21.54 -10.37
CA PHE A 59 7.90 -21.13 -11.69
C PHE A 59 9.44 -21.14 -11.78
N GLN A 60 9.97 -22.11 -12.54
CA GLN A 60 11.40 -22.19 -12.79
C GLN A 60 11.85 -21.22 -13.89
N ARG A 61 12.11 -19.96 -13.54
CA ARG A 61 12.61 -18.98 -14.50
C ARG A 61 13.99 -19.36 -15.05
N TYR A 62 14.87 -19.90 -14.20
CA TYR A 62 16.25 -20.23 -14.57
C TYR A 62 16.44 -21.75 -14.64
N GLY A 63 16.82 -22.26 -15.81
CA GLY A 63 16.94 -23.71 -16.06
C GLY A 63 18.01 -24.40 -15.19
N ASP A 64 18.99 -23.64 -14.71
CA ASP A 64 20.09 -24.09 -13.83
C ASP A 64 19.77 -23.94 -12.33
N ASN A 65 18.65 -23.32 -11.96
CA ASN A 65 18.19 -23.24 -10.57
C ASN A 65 16.88 -24.05 -10.37
N PRO A 66 16.96 -25.31 -9.92
CA PRO A 66 15.79 -26.15 -9.67
C PRO A 66 15.09 -25.86 -8.31
N TYR A 67 15.49 -24.80 -7.60
CA TYR A 67 14.97 -24.45 -6.28
C TYR A 67 14.11 -23.19 -6.34
N SER A 68 14.45 -22.12 -5.62
CA SER A 68 13.81 -20.80 -5.67
C SER A 68 14.85 -19.70 -5.86
N THR A 69 14.41 -18.49 -6.20
CA THR A 69 15.14 -17.25 -5.92
C THR A 69 14.79 -16.78 -4.50
N PRO A 70 15.43 -15.74 -3.94
CA PRO A 70 15.04 -15.17 -2.65
C PRO A 70 13.56 -14.78 -2.61
N MET A 71 12.85 -15.20 -1.56
CA MET A 71 11.44 -14.91 -1.30
C MET A 71 11.30 -14.08 -0.01
N TYR A 72 10.37 -13.13 0.00
CA TYR A 72 10.31 -12.07 1.02
C TYR A 72 8.99 -12.08 1.81
N GLY A 73 8.83 -13.03 2.73
CA GLY A 73 7.60 -13.19 3.51
C GLY A 73 7.60 -12.47 4.87
N HIS A 74 8.18 -11.27 4.97
CA HIS A 74 8.64 -10.61 6.22
C HIS A 74 7.91 -10.95 7.55
N PRO A 75 8.62 -11.04 8.70
CA PRO A 75 9.97 -10.50 8.92
C PRO A 75 11.08 -11.33 8.27
N LEU A 76 10.85 -12.62 8.06
CA LEU A 76 11.84 -13.50 7.45
C LEU A 76 11.92 -13.34 5.92
N THR A 77 13.11 -13.58 5.42
CA THR A 77 13.41 -13.84 4.01
C THR A 77 13.85 -15.29 3.85
N TYR A 78 13.57 -15.88 2.70
CA TYR A 78 13.71 -17.31 2.45
C TYR A 78 14.41 -17.59 1.14
N GLN A 79 15.19 -18.67 1.06
CA GLN A 79 15.64 -19.22 -0.23
C GLN A 79 15.73 -20.74 -0.18
N ALA A 80 15.09 -21.43 -1.10
CA ALA A 80 15.17 -22.88 -1.19
C ALA A 80 16.52 -23.31 -1.79
N VAL A 81 17.14 -24.31 -1.19
CA VAL A 81 18.41 -24.92 -1.63
C VAL A 81 18.33 -26.45 -1.48
N SER A 82 19.33 -27.19 -1.96
CA SER A 82 19.30 -28.66 -1.94
C SER A 82 19.13 -29.26 -0.53
N GLY A 83 19.72 -28.64 0.48
CA GLY A 83 19.71 -29.10 1.86
C GLY A 83 18.52 -28.63 2.71
N GLY A 84 17.60 -27.82 2.15
CA GLY A 84 16.44 -27.28 2.86
C GLY A 84 16.19 -25.80 2.56
N LEU A 85 15.78 -25.05 3.59
CA LEU A 85 15.35 -23.65 3.47
C LEU A 85 16.33 -22.72 4.17
N GLU A 86 16.96 -21.82 3.42
CA GLU A 86 17.71 -20.69 3.97
C GLU A 86 16.75 -19.67 4.57
N LEU A 87 17.07 -19.20 5.78
CA LEU A 87 16.35 -18.17 6.52
C LEU A 87 17.29 -16.98 6.74
N GLY A 88 16.76 -15.78 6.58
CA GLY A 88 17.46 -14.53 6.88
C GLY A 88 16.53 -13.47 7.45
N TYR A 89 17.07 -12.61 8.30
CA TYR A 89 16.33 -11.44 8.83
C TYR A 89 17.12 -10.15 8.58
N PRO A 90 17.21 -9.65 7.32
CA PRO A 90 17.96 -8.44 7.04
C PRO A 90 17.30 -7.22 7.71
N THR A 91 18.02 -6.59 8.65
CA THR A 91 17.55 -5.43 9.43
C THR A 91 18.18 -4.11 9.03
N SER A 92 19.19 -4.15 8.16
CA SER A 92 19.90 -2.96 7.67
C SER A 92 19.67 -2.77 6.18
N PRO A 93 19.23 -1.57 5.74
CA PRO A 93 19.09 -1.27 4.32
C PRO A 93 20.45 -1.05 3.66
N ALA A 94 20.57 -1.47 2.40
CA ALA A 94 21.61 -1.03 1.48
C ALA A 94 21.01 -0.03 0.49
N ILE A 95 21.75 1.04 0.21
CA ILE A 95 21.42 1.97 -0.89
C ILE A 95 22.27 1.56 -2.10
N VAL A 96 21.61 1.18 -3.19
CA VAL A 96 22.21 0.63 -4.42
C VAL A 96 21.69 1.39 -5.65
N GLY A 97 22.20 1.04 -6.84
CA GLY A 97 21.77 1.67 -8.10
C GLY A 97 22.01 3.18 -8.14
N ASP A 98 23.20 3.62 -7.70
CA ASP A 98 23.59 5.04 -7.63
C ASP A 98 22.64 5.91 -6.79
N GLY A 99 22.14 5.38 -5.67
CA GLY A 99 21.23 6.11 -4.78
C GLY A 99 19.75 5.87 -5.05
N ARG A 100 19.40 5.20 -6.15
CA ARG A 100 18.01 5.06 -6.62
C ARG A 100 17.26 3.87 -6.06
N GLN A 101 17.89 2.97 -5.31
CA GLN A 101 17.18 1.85 -4.71
C GLN A 101 17.64 1.64 -3.27
N TYR A 102 16.69 1.38 -2.38
CA TYR A 102 16.97 0.83 -1.07
C TYR A 102 16.52 -0.64 -1.02
N GLU A 103 17.33 -1.50 -0.41
CA GLU A 103 17.00 -2.91 -0.27
C GLU A 103 17.48 -3.52 1.05
N PHE A 104 16.67 -4.43 1.59
CA PHE A 104 17.04 -5.36 2.64
C PHE A 104 17.25 -6.73 2.00
N ALA A 105 18.34 -6.86 1.24
CA ALA A 105 18.63 -8.06 0.46
C ALA A 105 18.68 -9.33 1.33
N HIS A 106 18.17 -10.45 0.80
CA HIS A 106 18.25 -11.73 1.47
C HIS A 106 19.70 -12.08 1.78
N LYS A 107 19.96 -12.42 3.04
CA LYS A 107 21.23 -12.96 3.51
C LYS A 107 20.93 -14.12 4.42
N ARG A 108 21.51 -15.27 4.12
CA ARG A 108 21.34 -16.47 4.94
C ARG A 108 21.97 -16.28 6.31
N ASP A 109 21.13 -16.29 7.35
CA ASP A 109 21.56 -16.44 8.74
C ASP A 109 21.73 -17.91 9.09
N LEU A 110 20.80 -18.75 8.64
CA LEU A 110 20.81 -20.19 8.84
C LEU A 110 20.07 -20.95 7.74
N THR A 111 20.32 -22.25 7.61
CA THR A 111 19.56 -23.18 6.78
C THR A 111 18.84 -24.18 7.68
N LEU A 112 17.53 -24.25 7.56
CA LEU A 112 16.66 -25.25 8.18
C LEU A 112 16.57 -26.47 7.27
N GLY A 113 17.00 -27.64 7.74
CA GLY A 113 17.00 -28.87 6.96
C GLY A 113 16.97 -30.15 7.80
N LEU A 114 17.36 -31.27 7.18
CA LEU A 114 17.56 -32.56 7.84
C LEU A 114 18.98 -33.06 7.61
N THR A 115 19.50 -33.85 8.55
CA THR A 115 20.83 -34.47 8.42
C THR A 115 20.89 -35.37 7.18
N GLY A 116 21.73 -34.98 6.22
CA GLY A 116 21.97 -35.70 4.98
C GLY A 116 21.00 -35.41 3.84
N LEU A 117 20.03 -34.50 4.02
CA LEU A 117 19.12 -34.09 2.95
C LEU A 117 19.91 -33.44 1.80
N ASN A 118 19.70 -33.94 0.59
CA ASN A 118 20.25 -33.35 -0.63
C ASN A 118 19.25 -33.54 -1.79
N SER A 119 18.19 -32.73 -1.78
CA SER A 119 17.11 -32.78 -2.77
C SER A 119 17.58 -32.23 -4.12
N PRO A 120 17.22 -32.86 -5.25
CA PRO A 120 17.54 -32.34 -6.59
C PRO A 120 16.71 -31.10 -6.95
N ASP A 121 15.56 -30.91 -6.33
CA ASP A 121 14.66 -29.78 -6.56
C ASP A 121 13.87 -29.39 -5.28
N THR A 122 13.09 -28.32 -5.38
CA THR A 122 12.03 -27.97 -4.43
C THR A 122 10.72 -27.74 -5.18
N LYS A 123 9.59 -28.12 -4.58
CA LYS A 123 8.24 -27.99 -5.16
C LYS A 123 7.27 -27.34 -4.19
N ALA A 124 6.25 -26.68 -4.69
CA ALA A 124 5.11 -26.26 -3.86
C ALA A 124 4.20 -27.47 -3.56
N ASP A 125 3.92 -27.74 -2.29
CA ASP A 125 3.10 -28.88 -1.83
C ASP A 125 1.69 -28.47 -1.42
N ALA A 126 1.57 -27.30 -0.78
CA ALA A 126 0.31 -26.69 -0.39
C ALA A 126 0.47 -25.17 -0.28
N TRP A 127 -0.64 -24.44 -0.39
CA TRP A 127 -0.69 -23.00 -0.18
C TRP A 127 -2.10 -22.59 0.24
N SER A 128 -2.18 -21.37 0.74
CA SER A 128 -3.40 -20.63 1.04
C SER A 128 -3.16 -19.15 0.74
N ASP A 129 -4.06 -18.27 1.17
CA ASP A 129 -4.04 -16.85 0.77
C ASP A 129 -2.71 -16.08 0.95
N TRP A 130 -1.87 -16.43 1.93
CA TRP A 130 -0.55 -15.80 2.12
C TRP A 130 0.49 -16.74 2.75
N THR A 131 0.23 -18.05 2.72
CA THR A 131 1.17 -19.07 3.21
C THR A 131 1.42 -20.14 2.16
N VAL A 132 2.62 -20.68 2.13
CA VAL A 132 3.04 -21.75 1.23
C VAL A 132 3.86 -22.79 1.98
N THR A 133 3.78 -24.03 1.53
CA THR A 133 4.56 -25.16 2.02
C THR A 133 5.45 -25.70 0.91
N PRO A 134 6.73 -25.31 0.85
CA PRO A 134 7.72 -25.94 -0.03
C PRO A 134 8.06 -27.35 0.44
N TYR A 135 8.45 -28.21 -0.50
CA TYR A 135 8.74 -29.62 -0.31
C TYR A 135 10.04 -30.05 -0.98
N TRP A 136 10.85 -30.81 -0.24
CA TRP A 136 12.10 -31.43 -0.67
C TRP A 136 12.01 -32.95 -0.53
N SER A 137 12.64 -33.68 -1.45
CA SER A 137 12.79 -35.13 -1.39
C SER A 137 14.03 -35.61 -2.13
N ASP A 138 14.89 -36.35 -1.45
CA ASP A 138 16.05 -37.04 -2.06
C ASP A 138 15.81 -38.54 -2.27
N GLY A 139 14.58 -39.00 -2.06
CA GLY A 139 14.18 -40.41 -2.10
C GLY A 139 14.36 -41.18 -0.79
N ALA A 140 15.22 -40.71 0.12
CA ALA A 140 15.41 -41.28 1.46
C ALA A 140 14.80 -40.39 2.57
N ARG A 141 14.78 -39.08 2.33
CA ARG A 141 14.33 -38.04 3.26
C ARG A 141 13.29 -37.17 2.60
N THR A 142 12.39 -36.62 3.40
CA THR A 142 11.46 -35.59 2.95
C THR A 142 11.42 -34.45 3.95
N LEU A 143 11.27 -33.22 3.47
CA LEU A 143 11.09 -32.02 4.28
C LEU A 143 9.95 -31.19 3.72
N ARG A 144 9.11 -30.66 4.61
CA ARG A 144 8.10 -29.62 4.35
C ARG A 144 8.31 -28.47 5.31
N THR A 145 8.13 -27.25 4.86
CA THR A 145 8.20 -26.06 5.73
C THR A 145 7.03 -25.13 5.46
N THR A 146 6.15 -24.86 6.42
CA THR A 146 5.14 -23.80 6.26
C THR A 146 5.78 -22.44 6.52
N ILE A 147 5.69 -21.55 5.53
CA ILE A 147 6.16 -20.16 5.56
C ILE A 147 5.05 -19.22 5.07
N GLY A 148 5.15 -17.93 5.37
CA GLY A 148 4.13 -16.97 4.96
C GLY A 148 4.43 -15.55 5.43
N HIS A 149 3.76 -14.58 4.80
CA HIS A 149 3.81 -13.20 5.25
C HIS A 149 3.38 -13.06 6.71
N GLY A 150 4.11 -12.23 7.45
CA GLY A 150 3.81 -11.92 8.85
C GLY A 150 4.03 -13.09 9.81
N LEU A 151 4.62 -14.20 9.36
CA LEU A 151 4.95 -15.33 10.22
C LEU A 151 6.41 -15.22 10.67
N PRO A 152 6.67 -14.93 11.96
CA PRO A 152 8.03 -15.02 12.49
C PRO A 152 8.47 -16.48 12.71
N PHE A 153 7.55 -17.45 12.55
CA PHE A 153 7.81 -18.88 12.62
C PHE A 153 7.99 -19.51 11.23
N VAL A 154 8.85 -20.52 11.17
CA VAL A 154 8.86 -21.56 10.15
C VAL A 154 8.54 -22.88 10.82
N TYR A 155 7.47 -23.53 10.37
CA TYR A 155 7.03 -24.83 10.91
C TYR A 155 7.47 -25.94 9.97
N ALA A 156 8.27 -26.88 10.45
CA ALA A 156 8.88 -27.91 9.62
C ALA A 156 8.34 -29.30 9.94
N ARG A 157 8.15 -30.11 8.89
CA ARG A 157 7.91 -31.55 8.99
C ARG A 157 8.94 -32.32 8.20
N GLY A 158 9.64 -33.26 8.82
CA GLY A 158 10.75 -33.99 8.24
C GLY A 158 10.76 -35.49 8.55
N THR A 159 11.23 -36.29 7.59
CA THR A 159 11.41 -37.75 7.75
C THR A 159 12.75 -38.22 7.19
N GLY A 160 13.26 -39.35 7.68
CA GLY A 160 14.48 -39.99 7.17
C GLY A 160 15.80 -39.40 7.70
N GLY A 161 15.76 -38.41 8.59
CA GLY A 161 16.93 -37.84 9.24
C GLY A 161 16.56 -36.94 10.41
N ASP A 162 17.56 -36.61 11.24
CA ASP A 162 17.42 -35.67 12.36
C ASP A 162 17.21 -34.24 11.86
N ALA A 163 16.56 -33.40 12.66
CA ALA A 163 16.50 -31.97 12.40
C ALA A 163 17.92 -31.40 12.39
N ARG A 164 18.22 -30.56 11.40
CA ARG A 164 19.53 -29.93 11.24
C ARG A 164 19.39 -28.46 10.90
N ILE A 165 19.97 -27.60 11.74
CA ILE A 165 20.15 -26.18 11.46
C ILE A 165 21.63 -25.95 11.16
N THR A 166 21.93 -25.36 10.00
CA THR A 166 23.31 -24.94 9.65
C THR A 166 23.37 -23.43 9.62
N THR A 167 24.11 -22.84 10.55
CA THR A 167 24.25 -21.39 10.71
C THR A 167 25.34 -20.83 9.81
N ALA A 168 25.21 -19.58 9.38
CA ALA A 168 26.21 -18.92 8.53
C ALA A 168 27.55 -18.70 9.24
N GLN A 169 27.51 -18.60 10.57
CA GLN A 169 28.67 -18.54 11.46
C GLN A 169 28.31 -19.25 12.78
N ALA A 170 29.32 -19.64 13.56
CA ALA A 170 29.07 -20.26 14.87
C ALA A 170 28.14 -19.37 15.72
N PRO A 171 27.00 -19.89 16.22
CA PRO A 171 26.03 -19.10 16.94
C PRO A 171 26.44 -18.94 18.41
N THR A 172 26.00 -17.85 19.02
CA THR A 172 26.02 -17.71 20.48
C THR A 172 24.73 -18.27 21.06
N VAL A 173 24.80 -19.22 21.98
CA VAL A 173 23.63 -19.74 22.69
C VAL A 173 23.32 -18.80 23.86
N PHE A 174 22.13 -18.19 23.88
CA PHE A 174 21.68 -17.34 25.00
C PHE A 174 20.71 -18.06 25.93
N SER A 175 20.11 -19.17 25.48
CA SER A 175 19.27 -20.04 26.32
C SER A 175 19.35 -21.46 25.81
N ASP A 176 19.51 -22.42 26.72
CA ASP A 176 19.45 -23.84 26.43
C ASP A 176 18.54 -24.51 27.46
N GLN A 177 17.45 -25.10 26.98
CA GLN A 177 16.44 -25.79 27.78
C GLN A 177 16.18 -27.18 27.20
N GLY A 178 17.18 -27.79 26.56
CA GLY A 178 17.07 -29.08 25.89
C GLY A 178 16.41 -28.96 24.52
N ASN A 179 15.13 -29.34 24.43
CA ASN A 179 14.36 -29.26 23.18
C ASN A 179 14.01 -27.83 22.73
N VAL A 180 14.34 -26.82 23.55
CA VAL A 180 14.19 -25.40 23.23
C VAL A 180 15.54 -24.71 23.34
N LEU A 181 16.04 -24.19 22.21
CA LEU A 181 17.35 -23.54 22.12
C LEU A 181 17.18 -22.10 21.61
N GLY A 182 17.69 -21.13 22.36
CA GLY A 182 17.79 -19.73 21.95
C GLY A 182 19.21 -19.41 21.47
N ILE A 183 19.34 -18.98 20.21
CA ILE A 183 20.62 -18.64 19.59
C ILE A 183 20.66 -17.22 19.03
N THR A 184 21.86 -16.66 18.94
CA THR A 184 22.15 -15.42 18.21
C THR A 184 23.14 -15.74 17.10
N VAL A 185 22.81 -15.40 15.85
CA VAL A 185 23.66 -15.58 14.67
C VAL A 185 23.49 -14.37 13.75
N ALA A 186 24.59 -13.89 13.16
CA ALA A 186 24.61 -12.73 12.27
C ALA A 186 23.94 -11.45 12.85
N GLY A 187 23.92 -11.31 14.19
CA GLY A 187 23.28 -10.19 14.87
C GLY A 187 21.79 -10.35 15.14
N HIS A 188 21.19 -11.47 14.75
CA HIS A 188 19.76 -11.76 14.90
C HIS A 188 19.51 -12.91 15.87
N HIS A 189 18.40 -12.85 16.60
CA HIS A 189 18.02 -13.87 17.59
C HIS A 189 17.04 -14.87 16.99
N TYR A 190 17.26 -16.16 17.24
CA TYR A 190 16.38 -17.23 16.82
C TYR A 190 16.09 -18.18 17.99
N ALA A 191 14.89 -18.77 17.97
CA ALA A 191 14.53 -19.88 18.83
C ALA A 191 14.30 -21.14 18.00
N LEU A 192 14.87 -22.26 18.42
CA LEU A 192 14.75 -23.57 17.80
C LEU A 192 13.97 -24.48 18.73
N PHE A 193 12.99 -25.19 18.19
CA PHE A 193 12.10 -26.06 18.97
C PHE A 193 12.05 -27.44 18.32
N SER A 194 12.51 -28.46 19.06
CA SER A 194 12.40 -29.87 18.69
C SER A 194 11.36 -30.56 19.59
N PRO A 195 10.91 -31.78 19.26
CA PRO A 195 9.89 -32.46 20.06
C PRO A 195 10.27 -32.62 21.53
N THR A 196 9.28 -32.57 22.43
CA THR A 196 9.54 -32.79 23.87
C THR A 196 10.22 -34.14 24.11
N GLY A 197 11.26 -34.15 24.94
CA GLY A 197 12.09 -35.33 25.22
C GLY A 197 13.28 -35.53 24.28
N THR A 198 13.51 -34.59 23.36
CA THR A 198 14.71 -34.51 22.51
C THR A 198 15.64 -33.38 22.98
N ASP A 199 16.82 -33.24 22.37
CA ASP A 199 17.81 -32.23 22.77
C ASP A 199 18.56 -31.68 21.55
N TRP A 200 18.81 -30.38 21.53
CA TRP A 200 19.60 -29.71 20.50
C TRP A 200 21.09 -29.76 20.83
N ASN A 201 21.87 -30.36 19.93
CA ASN A 201 23.32 -30.46 20.06
C ASN A 201 23.99 -29.44 19.15
N VAL A 202 24.74 -28.51 19.73
CA VAL A 202 25.51 -27.49 18.99
C VAL A 202 26.95 -27.98 18.76
N SER A 203 27.39 -28.00 17.51
CA SER A 203 28.75 -28.35 17.10
C SER A 203 29.24 -27.40 16.00
N GLY A 204 30.04 -26.41 16.38
CA GLY A 204 30.46 -25.34 15.47
C GLY A 204 29.25 -24.58 14.92
N SER A 205 29.11 -24.53 13.59
CA SER A 205 27.94 -23.92 12.92
C SER A 205 26.77 -24.90 12.69
N THR A 206 26.91 -26.15 13.12
CA THR A 206 25.88 -27.18 12.97
C THR A 206 25.12 -27.38 14.27
N ILE A 207 23.79 -27.39 14.21
CA ILE A 207 22.92 -27.71 15.33
C ILE A 207 22.00 -28.85 14.93
N THR A 208 21.93 -29.92 15.72
CA THR A 208 21.13 -31.11 15.38
C THR A 208 20.28 -31.58 16.55
N ALA A 209 19.05 -32.01 16.27
CA ALA A 209 18.19 -32.69 17.24
C ALA A 209 17.51 -33.90 16.60
N GLY A 210 17.57 -35.04 17.27
CA GLY A 210 16.74 -36.18 16.88
C GLY A 210 15.27 -35.84 17.04
N LEU A 211 14.40 -36.41 16.19
CA LEU A 211 12.96 -36.14 16.23
C LEU A 211 12.18 -37.08 17.15
N GLY A 212 12.83 -38.02 17.84
CA GLY A 212 12.18 -38.88 18.85
C GLY A 212 11.01 -39.72 18.33
N GLY A 213 11.03 -40.13 17.06
CA GLY A 213 9.92 -40.84 16.40
C GLY A 213 8.76 -39.95 15.97
N LYS A 214 8.85 -38.63 16.17
CA LYS A 214 7.98 -37.62 15.57
C LYS A 214 8.56 -37.16 14.23
N ASP A 215 7.86 -36.23 13.59
CA ASP A 215 8.22 -35.70 12.29
C ASP A 215 8.25 -34.17 12.26
N TYR A 216 8.23 -33.46 13.39
CA TYR A 216 8.06 -32.00 13.41
C TYR A 216 9.10 -31.27 14.25
N PHE A 217 9.40 -30.03 13.86
CA PHE A 217 10.23 -29.06 14.59
C PHE A 217 9.93 -27.65 14.06
N SER A 218 10.32 -26.60 14.77
CA SER A 218 10.10 -25.23 14.31
C SER A 218 11.26 -24.30 14.64
N VAL A 219 11.35 -23.22 13.88
CA VAL A 219 12.30 -22.13 14.10
C VAL A 219 11.51 -20.83 14.13
N ALA A 220 11.84 -19.93 15.04
CA ALA A 220 11.32 -18.57 15.02
C ALA A 220 12.47 -17.56 15.02
N VAL A 221 12.35 -16.49 14.24
CA VAL A 221 13.11 -15.27 14.53
C VAL A 221 12.48 -14.61 15.75
N LEU A 222 13.32 -14.06 16.64
CA LEU A 222 12.88 -13.33 17.81
C LEU A 222 13.22 -11.84 17.65
N PRO A 223 12.32 -10.93 18.09
CA PRO A 223 12.58 -9.50 18.08
C PRO A 223 13.63 -9.10 19.13
N SER A 224 13.79 -9.92 20.18
CA SER A 224 14.74 -9.76 21.28
C SER A 224 14.84 -11.08 22.06
N THR A 225 15.88 -11.25 22.87
CA THR A 225 16.08 -12.51 23.63
C THR A 225 15.01 -12.77 24.69
N ASP A 226 14.40 -11.73 25.26
CA ASP A 226 13.31 -11.87 26.26
C ASP A 226 12.00 -12.42 25.66
N ALA A 227 11.85 -12.35 24.33
CA ALA A 227 10.68 -12.87 23.65
C ALA A 227 10.59 -14.41 23.65
N LEU A 228 11.66 -15.12 24.01
CA LEU A 228 11.72 -16.59 23.95
C LEU A 228 10.54 -17.27 24.65
N ALA A 229 10.14 -16.80 25.83
CA ALA A 229 9.03 -17.39 26.59
C ALA A 229 7.68 -17.25 25.85
N THR A 230 7.42 -16.08 25.26
CA THR A 230 6.21 -15.80 24.48
C THR A 230 6.16 -16.66 23.22
N TYR A 231 7.29 -16.77 22.51
CA TYR A 231 7.38 -17.57 21.28
C TYR A 231 7.28 -19.07 21.57
N ARG A 232 7.84 -19.55 22.69
CA ARG A 232 7.74 -20.96 23.10
C ARG A 232 6.29 -21.44 23.19
N LYS A 233 5.34 -20.60 23.59
CA LYS A 233 3.90 -20.93 23.66
C LYS A 233 3.34 -21.45 22.34
N TYR A 234 3.84 -20.93 21.22
CA TYR A 234 3.33 -21.23 19.87
C TYR A 234 4.26 -22.10 19.03
N ALA A 235 5.36 -22.58 19.61
CA ALA A 235 6.37 -23.40 18.94
C ALA A 235 5.80 -24.66 18.28
N TYR A 236 4.75 -25.25 18.87
CA TYR A 236 4.10 -26.47 18.39
C TYR A 236 2.71 -26.24 17.80
N SER A 237 2.23 -24.99 17.74
CA SER A 237 0.95 -24.61 17.13
C SER A 237 1.18 -24.27 15.66
N PHE A 238 1.28 -25.31 14.83
CA PHE A 238 1.69 -25.18 13.44
C PHE A 238 0.60 -24.49 12.63
N VAL A 239 0.96 -23.42 11.92
CA VAL A 239 0.08 -22.83 10.90
C VAL A 239 -0.06 -23.82 9.75
N THR A 240 -1.30 -24.11 9.35
CA THR A 240 -1.64 -25.05 8.28
C THR A 240 -2.47 -24.42 7.17
N GLY A 241 -2.86 -23.15 7.33
CA GLY A 241 -3.52 -22.38 6.29
C GLY A 241 -3.86 -20.97 6.74
N SER A 242 -4.24 -20.15 5.78
CA SER A 242 -4.60 -18.75 5.96
C SER A 242 -5.82 -18.39 5.12
N THR A 243 -6.63 -17.45 5.60
CA THR A 243 -7.81 -16.97 4.89
C THR A 243 -8.09 -15.52 5.25
N VAL A 244 -8.29 -14.67 4.24
CA VAL A 244 -8.88 -13.34 4.40
C VAL A 244 -10.36 -13.39 4.04
N ASN A 245 -11.19 -12.78 4.88
CA ASN A 245 -12.58 -12.50 4.56
C ASN A 245 -12.79 -10.99 4.60
N TRP A 246 -13.54 -10.45 3.65
CA TRP A 246 -13.85 -9.03 3.61
C TRP A 246 -15.35 -8.77 3.61
N SER A 247 -15.73 -7.57 4.03
CA SER A 247 -17.06 -7.03 3.87
C SER A 247 -17.00 -5.54 3.59
N TYR A 248 -17.97 -5.07 2.83
CA TYR A 248 -18.24 -3.66 2.61
C TYR A 248 -19.64 -3.35 3.13
N ASP A 249 -19.74 -2.39 4.05
CA ASP A 249 -21.03 -1.89 4.54
C ASP A 249 -20.95 -0.39 4.82
N ALA A 250 -21.95 0.35 4.35
CA ALA A 250 -22.13 1.79 4.57
C ALA A 250 -20.84 2.64 4.46
N GLY A 251 -20.04 2.42 3.41
CA GLY A 251 -18.80 3.20 3.18
C GLY A 251 -17.59 2.75 4.00
N THR A 252 -17.66 1.57 4.65
CA THR A 252 -16.58 0.97 5.44
C THR A 252 -16.21 -0.40 4.88
N VAL A 253 -14.90 -0.65 4.73
CA VAL A 253 -14.33 -1.95 4.40
C VAL A 253 -13.79 -2.58 5.68
N ARG A 254 -14.14 -3.84 5.93
CA ARG A 254 -13.53 -4.67 6.98
C ARG A 254 -12.86 -5.87 6.32
N ALA A 255 -11.64 -6.18 6.73
CA ALA A 255 -10.94 -7.39 6.30
C ALA A 255 -10.42 -8.14 7.52
N THR A 256 -10.82 -9.40 7.68
CA THR A 256 -10.41 -10.29 8.76
C THR A 256 -9.46 -11.34 8.23
N TYR A 257 -8.23 -11.31 8.73
CA TYR A 257 -7.15 -12.22 8.40
C TYR A 257 -7.11 -13.31 9.45
N GLY A 258 -7.35 -14.56 9.07
CA GLY A 258 -7.32 -15.72 9.95
C GLY A 258 -6.27 -16.75 9.55
N LEU A 259 -5.62 -17.35 10.54
CA LEU A 259 -4.73 -18.49 10.41
C LEU A 259 -5.37 -19.73 11.03
N THR A 260 -5.30 -20.84 10.31
CA THR A 260 -5.64 -22.16 10.86
C THR A 260 -4.39 -22.73 11.51
N THR A 261 -4.52 -23.24 12.74
CA THR A 261 -3.40 -23.80 13.50
C THR A 261 -3.71 -25.19 14.05
N GLU A 262 -2.71 -26.05 14.08
CA GLU A 262 -2.76 -27.41 14.60
C GLU A 262 -1.67 -27.63 15.64
N ALA A 263 -2.05 -28.06 16.85
CA ALA A 263 -1.06 -28.45 17.85
C ALA A 263 -0.40 -29.78 17.48
N ARG A 264 0.92 -29.77 17.37
CA ARG A 264 1.77 -30.96 17.34
C ARG A 264 2.03 -31.51 18.73
N GLU A 265 2.04 -30.62 19.73
CA GLU A 265 2.13 -30.93 21.15
C GLU A 265 1.24 -29.97 21.94
N GLY A 266 0.83 -30.38 23.15
CA GLY A 266 0.01 -29.55 24.01
C GLY A 266 -1.38 -29.29 23.44
N THR A 267 -2.01 -28.21 23.90
CA THR A 267 -3.39 -27.83 23.52
C THR A 267 -3.48 -26.42 22.95
N GLU A 268 -2.37 -25.67 22.93
CA GLU A 268 -2.28 -24.32 22.42
C GLU A 268 -2.74 -24.23 20.96
N ARG A 269 -3.45 -23.14 20.66
CA ARG A 269 -3.89 -22.77 19.31
C ARG A 269 -3.63 -21.28 19.11
N GLY A 270 -3.42 -20.87 17.86
CA GLY A 270 -2.99 -19.53 17.49
C GLY A 270 -1.50 -19.43 17.22
N THR A 271 -1.03 -18.21 17.00
CA THR A 271 0.39 -17.92 16.71
C THR A 271 0.68 -16.45 17.00
N LEU A 272 1.92 -16.04 16.74
CA LEU A 272 2.33 -14.65 16.66
C LEU A 272 2.29 -14.20 15.21
N GLN A 273 1.68 -13.03 14.96
CA GLN A 273 1.59 -12.41 13.64
C GLN A 273 2.27 -11.06 13.67
N ALA A 274 3.20 -10.82 12.74
CA ALA A 274 3.82 -9.52 12.51
C ALA A 274 3.03 -8.78 11.43
N LEU A 275 2.31 -7.73 11.83
CA LEU A 275 1.49 -6.93 10.92
C LEU A 275 2.35 -5.88 10.21
N TYR A 276 2.14 -5.71 8.91
CA TYR A 276 2.70 -4.59 8.15
C TYR A 276 2.08 -3.26 8.58
N ARG A 277 2.74 -2.15 8.20
CA ARG A 277 2.29 -0.79 8.49
C ARG A 277 0.83 -0.52 8.11
N HIS A 278 0.44 -0.80 6.87
CA HIS A 278 -0.93 -0.60 6.40
C HIS A 278 -1.96 -1.39 7.22
N GLN A 279 -1.57 -2.51 7.85
CA GLN A 279 -2.47 -3.33 8.66
C GLN A 279 -2.61 -2.77 10.08
N TRP A 280 -1.48 -2.50 10.75
CA TRP A 280 -1.54 -2.06 12.15
C TRP A 280 -2.02 -0.62 12.32
N LEU A 281 -1.97 0.20 11.25
CA LEU A 281 -2.63 1.52 11.22
C LEU A 281 -4.15 1.41 11.32
N HIS A 282 -4.72 0.29 10.86
CA HIS A 282 -6.17 0.11 10.68
C HIS A 282 -6.77 -1.01 11.52
N THR A 283 -6.02 -1.55 12.49
CA THR A 283 -6.53 -2.54 13.45
C THR A 283 -6.68 -1.93 14.84
N THR A 284 -7.75 -2.32 15.53
CA THR A 284 -7.91 -2.07 16.98
C THR A 284 -7.54 -3.29 17.81
N ASP A 285 -7.12 -4.39 17.18
CA ASP A 285 -6.76 -5.60 17.90
C ASP A 285 -5.48 -5.38 18.73
N PRO A 286 -5.37 -6.01 19.91
CA PRO A 286 -4.21 -5.81 20.79
C PRO A 286 -2.89 -6.18 20.11
N LEU A 287 -1.91 -5.29 20.26
CA LEU A 287 -0.53 -5.49 19.83
C LEU A 287 0.37 -5.71 21.06
N THR A 288 1.39 -6.54 20.89
CA THR A 288 2.47 -6.69 21.87
C THR A 288 3.47 -5.54 21.75
N PRO A 289 4.40 -5.37 22.72
CA PRO A 289 5.50 -4.41 22.59
C PRO A 289 6.54 -4.77 21.53
N TYR A 290 6.50 -6.00 21.00
CA TYR A 290 7.48 -6.49 20.05
C TYR A 290 7.29 -5.93 18.64
N THR A 291 8.40 -5.63 17.97
CA THR A 291 8.43 -5.10 16.62
C THR A 291 9.52 -5.75 15.79
N TYR A 292 9.38 -5.66 14.46
CA TYR A 292 10.40 -6.05 13.50
C TYR A 292 10.66 -4.92 12.51
N VAL A 293 11.93 -4.70 12.18
CA VAL A 293 12.34 -3.94 10.99
C VAL A 293 11.93 -4.70 9.72
N SER A 294 11.46 -3.99 8.71
CA SER A 294 11.17 -4.54 7.37
C SER A 294 11.35 -3.45 6.29
N PRO A 295 11.41 -3.83 4.99
CA PRO A 295 11.40 -2.88 3.88
C PRO A 295 10.12 -2.04 3.74
N ARG A 296 9.08 -2.38 4.51
CA ARG A 296 7.77 -1.74 4.56
C ARG A 296 7.59 -0.92 5.85
N GLY A 297 8.70 -0.51 6.46
CA GLY A 297 8.76 0.12 7.77
C GLY A 297 8.59 -0.87 8.92
N THR A 298 8.33 -0.36 10.12
CA THR A 298 8.15 -1.18 11.32
C THR A 298 6.93 -2.09 11.22
N MET A 299 7.14 -3.39 11.41
CA MET A 299 6.06 -4.36 11.65
C MET A 299 5.78 -4.49 13.14
N LYS A 300 4.50 -4.59 13.52
CA LYS A 300 4.09 -4.76 14.93
C LYS A 300 3.56 -6.15 15.17
N VAL A 301 3.92 -6.76 16.30
CA VAL A 301 3.57 -8.16 16.59
C VAL A 301 2.32 -8.23 17.44
N ARG A 302 1.45 -9.20 17.15
CA ARG A 302 0.29 -9.56 17.98
C ARG A 302 0.20 -11.05 18.26
N GLU A 303 -0.58 -11.40 19.26
CA GLU A 303 -0.80 -12.76 19.72
C GLU A 303 -2.26 -13.17 19.50
N ALA A 304 -2.53 -13.97 18.45
CA ALA A 304 -3.79 -14.67 18.19
C ALA A 304 -3.78 -15.29 16.79
N ALA A 305 -4.77 -16.14 16.51
CA ALA A 305 -4.97 -16.73 15.18
C ALA A 305 -5.54 -15.76 14.14
N SER A 306 -6.22 -14.68 14.54
CA SER A 306 -6.89 -13.77 13.59
C SER A 306 -6.89 -12.31 14.02
N PHE A 307 -6.83 -11.38 13.08
CA PHE A 307 -7.01 -9.94 13.30
C PHE A 307 -7.91 -9.32 12.23
N THR A 308 -8.41 -8.11 12.49
CA THR A 308 -9.26 -7.36 11.57
C THR A 308 -8.73 -5.95 11.33
N THR A 309 -8.73 -5.52 10.08
CA THR A 309 -8.54 -4.12 9.68
C THR A 309 -9.88 -3.48 9.33
N THR A 310 -10.09 -2.21 9.68
CA THR A 310 -11.28 -1.43 9.34
C THR A 310 -10.86 -0.12 8.70
N GLN A 311 -11.30 0.12 7.46
CA GLN A 311 -10.92 1.28 6.65
C GLN A 311 -12.16 1.94 6.06
N LYS A 312 -12.08 3.25 5.81
CA LYS A 312 -13.07 3.94 4.97
C LYS A 312 -12.89 3.48 3.53
N ALA A 313 -13.98 3.18 2.84
CA ALA A 313 -13.90 2.75 1.45
C ALA A 313 -13.31 3.86 0.56
N ALA A 314 -12.41 3.48 -0.33
CA ALA A 314 -11.86 4.39 -1.33
C ALA A 314 -12.96 4.94 -2.25
N ALA A 315 -12.84 6.21 -2.64
CA ALA A 315 -13.81 6.87 -3.50
C ALA A 315 -13.72 6.38 -4.95
N THR A 316 -14.86 6.10 -5.57
CA THR A 316 -14.97 5.63 -6.96
C THR A 316 -16.16 6.30 -7.64
N LEU A 317 -15.98 6.77 -8.87
CA LEU A 317 -17.05 7.25 -9.76
C LEU A 317 -16.82 6.74 -11.19
N PRO A 318 -17.87 6.49 -11.99
CA PRO A 318 -17.70 6.18 -13.41
C PRO A 318 -17.14 7.35 -14.24
N GLY A 319 -17.29 8.57 -13.73
CA GLY A 319 -16.76 9.81 -14.27
C GLY A 319 -17.02 10.95 -13.28
N LEU A 320 -16.14 11.95 -13.24
CA LEU A 320 -16.35 13.16 -12.45
C LEU A 320 -17.65 13.86 -12.90
N PRO A 321 -18.41 14.50 -11.99
CA PRO A 321 -19.64 15.19 -12.37
C PRO A 321 -19.33 16.49 -13.15
N GLY A 322 -20.10 16.77 -14.20
CA GLY A 322 -19.89 17.95 -15.04
C GLY A 322 -20.10 19.27 -14.29
N SER A 323 -19.04 20.08 -14.19
CA SER A 323 -19.05 21.41 -13.57
C SER A 323 -17.98 22.32 -14.20
N GLY A 324 -18.31 23.56 -14.53
CA GLY A 324 -17.35 24.59 -14.98
C GLY A 324 -16.77 24.42 -16.40
N VAL A 325 -17.09 23.34 -17.12
CA VAL A 325 -16.53 23.04 -18.45
C VAL A 325 -17.22 23.81 -19.57
N ASP A 326 -16.43 24.33 -20.52
CA ASP A 326 -16.96 24.86 -21.79
C ASP A 326 -17.34 23.68 -22.72
N ALA A 327 -18.65 23.53 -22.95
CA ALA A 327 -19.19 22.42 -23.74
C ALA A 327 -18.73 22.43 -25.21
N ALA A 328 -18.51 23.61 -25.80
CA ALA A 328 -18.06 23.70 -27.19
C ALA A 328 -16.60 23.26 -27.34
N ARG A 329 -15.73 23.68 -26.40
CA ARG A 329 -14.33 23.25 -26.35
C ARG A 329 -14.23 21.74 -26.09
N LEU A 330 -14.96 21.22 -25.09
CA LEU A 330 -14.95 19.79 -24.80
C LEU A 330 -15.46 18.97 -25.99
N ARG A 331 -16.56 19.40 -26.66
CA ARG A 331 -17.02 18.78 -27.91
C ARG A 331 -15.93 18.74 -28.98
N GLY A 332 -15.13 19.80 -29.12
CA GLY A 332 -14.00 19.84 -30.04
C GLY A 332 -13.00 18.71 -29.76
N TYR A 333 -12.52 18.61 -28.52
CA TYR A 333 -11.56 17.57 -28.12
C TYR A 333 -12.13 16.15 -28.20
N LEU A 334 -13.41 15.96 -27.86
CA LEU A 334 -14.08 14.66 -28.02
C LEU A 334 -14.11 14.24 -29.50
N ASN A 335 -14.38 15.16 -30.41
CA ASN A 335 -14.40 14.89 -31.84
C ASN A 335 -13.01 14.59 -32.42
N GLU A 336 -11.93 15.16 -31.86
CA GLU A 336 -10.55 14.82 -32.27
C GLU A 336 -10.28 13.32 -32.09
N VAL A 337 -10.67 12.76 -30.94
CA VAL A 337 -10.48 11.33 -30.65
C VAL A 337 -11.50 10.47 -31.40
N ALA A 338 -12.79 10.80 -31.30
CA ALA A 338 -13.86 10.00 -31.86
C ALA A 338 -13.83 9.93 -33.40
N ASN A 339 -13.29 10.95 -34.07
CA ASN A 339 -13.17 11.01 -35.53
C ASN A 339 -11.74 10.80 -36.04
N SER A 340 -10.80 10.40 -35.18
CA SER A 340 -9.49 9.94 -35.61
C SER A 340 -9.65 8.83 -36.67
N SER A 341 -8.81 8.86 -37.71
CA SER A 341 -8.70 7.78 -38.70
C SER A 341 -8.26 6.46 -38.07
N ASP A 342 -7.62 6.54 -36.91
CA ASP A 342 -7.25 5.41 -36.07
C ASP A 342 -7.49 5.74 -34.59
N PRO A 343 -8.69 5.44 -34.05
CA PRO A 343 -9.01 5.69 -32.64
C PRO A 343 -8.21 4.83 -31.65
N PHE A 344 -7.56 3.76 -32.14
CA PHE A 344 -6.77 2.84 -31.32
C PHE A 344 -5.26 3.09 -31.43
N SER A 345 -4.82 4.12 -32.16
CA SER A 345 -3.41 4.53 -32.24
C SER A 345 -2.46 3.39 -32.64
N GLY A 346 -2.88 2.50 -33.54
CA GLY A 346 -2.09 1.38 -34.02
C GLY A 346 -1.95 0.22 -33.04
N ALA A 347 -2.70 0.23 -31.92
CA ALA A 347 -2.61 -0.80 -30.90
C ALA A 347 -3.03 -2.18 -31.42
N VAL A 348 -2.15 -3.15 -31.16
CA VAL A 348 -2.31 -4.56 -31.58
C VAL A 348 -2.25 -5.54 -30.43
N ASP A 349 -1.34 -5.37 -29.47
CA ASP A 349 -1.22 -6.28 -28.33
C ASP A 349 -2.20 -5.91 -27.20
N THR A 350 -2.27 -6.78 -26.21
CA THR A 350 -3.16 -6.64 -25.06
C THR A 350 -2.98 -5.32 -24.30
N TYR A 351 -1.73 -4.88 -24.04
CA TYR A 351 -1.45 -3.68 -23.25
C TYR A 351 -1.89 -2.41 -23.96
N TRP A 352 -1.36 -2.18 -25.17
CA TRP A 352 -1.66 -0.96 -25.92
C TRP A 352 -3.13 -0.89 -26.35
N THR A 353 -3.75 -2.03 -26.64
CA THR A 353 -5.19 -2.07 -26.90
C THR A 353 -5.97 -1.74 -25.63
N GLY A 354 -5.54 -2.25 -24.48
CA GLY A 354 -6.08 -1.89 -23.17
C GLY A 354 -6.03 -0.38 -22.92
N LYS A 355 -4.86 0.26 -23.05
CA LYS A 355 -4.73 1.72 -22.88
C LYS A 355 -5.67 2.49 -23.81
N ALA A 356 -5.76 2.10 -25.09
CA ALA A 356 -6.69 2.74 -26.03
C ALA A 356 -8.16 2.54 -25.64
N LEU A 357 -8.56 1.34 -25.19
CA LEU A 357 -9.90 1.06 -24.66
C LEU A 357 -10.21 1.93 -23.44
N GLY A 358 -9.26 2.05 -22.50
CA GLY A 358 -9.35 2.93 -21.34
C GLY A 358 -9.56 4.38 -21.74
N ARG A 359 -8.72 4.91 -22.63
CA ARG A 359 -8.84 6.27 -23.17
C ARG A 359 -10.22 6.54 -23.75
N LEU A 360 -10.75 5.65 -24.60
CA LEU A 360 -12.08 5.81 -25.19
C LEU A 360 -13.19 5.73 -24.13
N ALA A 361 -13.06 4.82 -23.16
CA ALA A 361 -14.05 4.61 -22.10
C ALA A 361 -14.20 5.86 -21.20
N GLN A 362 -13.10 6.55 -20.89
CA GLN A 362 -13.12 7.80 -20.13
C GLN A 362 -13.92 8.91 -20.82
N LEU A 363 -14.03 8.89 -22.15
CA LEU A 363 -14.73 9.92 -22.93
C LEU A 363 -16.24 9.73 -23.04
N VAL A 364 -16.74 8.51 -22.79
CA VAL A 364 -18.16 8.20 -22.89
C VAL A 364 -18.99 9.01 -21.89
N PRO A 365 -18.68 9.03 -20.58
CA PRO A 365 -19.41 9.85 -19.62
C PRO A 365 -19.32 11.35 -19.92
N LEU A 366 -18.17 11.82 -20.42
CA LEU A 366 -17.95 13.23 -20.76
C LEU A 366 -18.86 13.67 -21.91
N ALA A 367 -18.96 12.87 -22.97
CA ALA A 367 -19.86 13.15 -24.09
C ALA A 367 -21.33 13.17 -23.65
N ASP A 368 -21.73 12.23 -22.79
CA ASP A 368 -23.09 12.16 -22.23
C ASP A 368 -23.44 13.41 -21.40
N GLN A 369 -22.51 13.87 -20.56
CA GLN A 369 -22.69 15.03 -19.68
C GLN A 369 -22.97 16.34 -20.42
N ILE A 370 -22.37 16.54 -21.59
CA ILE A 370 -22.59 17.74 -22.42
C ILE A 370 -23.68 17.55 -23.49
N GLY A 371 -24.40 16.43 -23.46
CA GLY A 371 -25.50 16.14 -24.39
C GLY A 371 -25.06 15.68 -25.79
N GLU A 372 -23.80 15.30 -25.97
CA GLU A 372 -23.25 14.81 -27.25
C GLU A 372 -23.56 13.32 -27.48
N GLY A 373 -24.84 12.97 -27.52
CA GLY A 373 -25.30 11.58 -27.60
C GLY A 373 -24.75 10.81 -28.81
N ALA A 374 -24.61 11.46 -29.97
CA ALA A 374 -24.04 10.82 -31.16
C ALA A 374 -22.55 10.47 -31.00
N VAL A 375 -21.78 11.34 -30.34
CA VAL A 375 -20.35 11.08 -30.04
C VAL A 375 -20.24 9.97 -28.99
N ARG A 376 -21.05 10.02 -27.93
CA ARG A 376 -21.16 8.96 -26.92
C ARG A 376 -21.42 7.60 -27.56
N ASP A 377 -22.43 7.51 -28.41
CA ASP A 377 -22.83 6.25 -29.06
C ASP A 377 -21.76 5.74 -30.04
N LYS A 378 -21.04 6.65 -30.72
CA LYS A 378 -19.90 6.30 -31.56
C LYS A 378 -18.75 5.71 -30.74
N LEU A 379 -18.38 6.34 -29.63
CA LEU A 379 -17.34 5.85 -28.71
C LEU A 379 -17.71 4.47 -28.14
N LEU A 380 -18.97 4.29 -27.69
CA LEU A 380 -19.49 3.00 -27.26
C LEU A 380 -19.41 1.94 -28.36
N GLY A 381 -19.72 2.30 -29.61
CA GLY A 381 -19.60 1.41 -30.77
C GLY A 381 -18.15 0.96 -31.02
N LEU A 382 -17.18 1.88 -30.93
CA LEU A 382 -15.76 1.56 -31.07
C LEU A 382 -15.29 0.60 -29.97
N ILE A 383 -15.60 0.90 -28.71
CA ILE A 383 -15.25 0.06 -27.56
C ILE A 383 -15.86 -1.34 -27.71
N LYS A 384 -17.16 -1.41 -27.99
CA LYS A 384 -17.88 -2.67 -28.21
C LYS A 384 -17.23 -3.48 -29.32
N GLY A 385 -16.94 -2.87 -30.47
CA GLY A 385 -16.34 -3.56 -31.61
C GLY A 385 -15.00 -4.21 -31.24
N ARG A 386 -14.09 -3.46 -30.61
CA ARG A 386 -12.77 -3.98 -30.23
C ARG A 386 -12.85 -5.03 -29.11
N LEU A 387 -13.73 -4.86 -28.12
CA LEU A 387 -13.93 -5.89 -27.09
C LEU A 387 -14.47 -7.19 -27.70
N GLN A 388 -15.43 -7.10 -28.62
CA GLN A 388 -16.02 -8.28 -29.28
C GLN A 388 -15.01 -9.03 -30.15
N GLU A 389 -14.11 -8.30 -30.81
CA GLU A 389 -12.98 -8.86 -31.55
C GLU A 389 -12.10 -9.70 -30.62
N TRP A 390 -11.61 -9.13 -29.52
CA TRP A 390 -10.77 -9.83 -28.54
C TRP A 390 -11.49 -10.99 -27.83
N PHE A 391 -12.79 -10.82 -27.56
CA PHE A 391 -13.61 -11.82 -26.89
C PHE A 391 -14.12 -12.93 -27.82
N THR A 392 -13.59 -13.01 -29.05
CA THR A 392 -13.91 -14.06 -30.02
C THR A 392 -12.62 -14.77 -30.44
N ALA A 393 -12.54 -16.07 -30.17
CA ALA A 393 -11.38 -16.88 -30.53
C ALA A 393 -11.20 -17.08 -32.05
N GLY A 394 -9.96 -17.32 -32.46
CA GLY A 394 -9.58 -17.62 -33.85
C GLY A 394 -9.31 -16.39 -34.74
N GLY A 395 -9.38 -15.18 -34.18
CA GLY A 395 -9.03 -13.94 -34.86
C GLY A 395 -7.53 -13.59 -34.78
N ALA A 396 -7.16 -12.43 -35.33
CA ALA A 396 -5.81 -11.87 -35.15
C ALA A 396 -5.53 -11.48 -33.69
N ASN A 397 -6.60 -11.19 -32.95
CA ASN A 397 -6.61 -10.91 -31.53
C ASN A 397 -7.48 -11.97 -30.86
N GLU A 398 -6.96 -12.72 -29.89
CA GLU A 398 -7.75 -13.70 -29.16
C GLU A 398 -7.23 -13.94 -27.74
N PHE A 399 -8.10 -14.41 -26.85
CA PHE A 399 -7.71 -15.01 -25.59
C PHE A 399 -7.60 -16.52 -25.72
N SER A 400 -6.54 -17.09 -25.14
CA SER A 400 -6.28 -18.54 -25.10
C SER A 400 -5.99 -19.00 -23.67
N TYR A 401 -6.53 -20.15 -23.30
CA TYR A 401 -6.41 -20.71 -21.96
C TYR A 401 -5.32 -21.79 -21.90
N ASP A 402 -4.29 -21.55 -21.09
CA ASP A 402 -3.25 -22.53 -20.79
C ASP A 402 -3.72 -23.48 -19.69
N GLN A 403 -3.95 -24.74 -20.05
CA GLN A 403 -4.45 -25.75 -19.12
C GLN A 403 -3.41 -26.19 -18.07
N ALA A 404 -2.12 -26.04 -18.34
CA ALA A 404 -1.06 -26.43 -17.40
C ALA A 404 -0.90 -25.38 -16.29
N TRP A 405 -0.89 -24.10 -16.68
CA TRP A 405 -0.77 -22.96 -15.78
C TRP A 405 -2.11 -22.43 -15.25
N LYS A 406 -3.23 -22.91 -15.80
CA LYS A 406 -4.58 -22.52 -15.39
C LYS A 406 -4.76 -21.00 -15.51
N THR A 407 -4.43 -20.45 -16.68
CA THR A 407 -4.40 -19.00 -16.94
C THR A 407 -4.88 -18.66 -18.34
N LEU A 408 -5.49 -17.48 -18.48
CA LEU A 408 -5.93 -16.91 -19.75
C LEU A 408 -4.90 -15.89 -20.24
N THR A 409 -4.34 -16.12 -21.43
CA THR A 409 -3.37 -15.23 -22.08
C THR A 409 -3.97 -14.64 -23.34
N GLY A 410 -3.93 -13.32 -23.49
CA GLY A 410 -4.30 -12.65 -24.73
C GLY A 410 -3.14 -12.57 -25.72
N TYR A 411 -3.41 -12.87 -26.99
CA TYR A 411 -2.47 -12.74 -28.09
C TYR A 411 -3.00 -11.74 -29.13
N PRO A 412 -2.15 -10.82 -29.65
CA PRO A 412 -0.72 -10.67 -29.38
C PRO A 412 -0.40 -10.24 -27.94
N ALA A 413 0.60 -10.91 -27.36
CA ALA A 413 1.09 -10.63 -26.02
C ALA A 413 2.20 -9.58 -26.06
N SER A 414 2.48 -8.96 -24.92
CA SER A 414 3.53 -7.95 -24.74
C SER A 414 4.01 -7.97 -23.29
N TYR A 415 5.20 -7.43 -23.04
CA TYR A 415 5.78 -7.28 -21.69
C TYR A 415 5.88 -8.59 -20.87
N GLY A 416 5.92 -9.74 -21.55
CA GLY A 416 6.00 -11.05 -20.91
C GLY A 416 4.67 -11.58 -20.38
N SER A 417 3.51 -11.01 -20.77
CA SER A 417 2.20 -11.53 -20.38
C SER A 417 1.94 -12.98 -20.83
N ASP A 418 2.68 -13.47 -21.83
CA ASP A 418 2.66 -14.87 -22.26
C ASP A 418 3.78 -15.70 -21.61
N THR A 419 5.04 -15.35 -21.87
CA THR A 419 6.20 -16.18 -21.51
C THR A 419 6.57 -16.12 -20.03
N GLU A 420 6.08 -15.11 -19.32
CA GLU A 420 6.43 -14.83 -17.93
C GLU A 420 5.19 -14.68 -17.04
N LEU A 421 3.98 -14.66 -17.63
CA LEU A 421 2.69 -14.40 -16.97
C LEU A 421 2.66 -13.06 -16.24
N ASN A 422 3.36 -12.06 -16.77
CA ASN A 422 3.42 -10.74 -16.18
C ASN A 422 2.10 -9.98 -16.43
N ASP A 423 1.75 -9.08 -15.51
CA ASP A 423 0.95 -7.89 -15.82
C ASP A 423 -0.49 -8.12 -16.31
N HIS A 424 -1.05 -9.32 -16.16
CA HIS A 424 -2.43 -9.60 -16.58
C HIS A 424 -3.43 -8.62 -15.95
N HIS A 425 -3.21 -8.20 -14.70
CA HIS A 425 -4.07 -7.22 -14.02
C HIS A 425 -3.93 -5.80 -14.59
N PHE A 426 -2.74 -5.39 -15.03
CA PHE A 426 -2.55 -4.13 -15.75
C PHE A 426 -3.28 -4.19 -17.10
N HIS A 427 -3.02 -5.22 -17.90
CA HIS A 427 -3.56 -5.35 -19.24
C HIS A 427 -5.10 -5.48 -19.19
N TYR A 428 -5.60 -6.47 -18.45
CA TYR A 428 -7.02 -6.84 -18.47
C TYR A 428 -7.87 -5.88 -17.64
N GLY A 429 -7.27 -5.15 -16.69
CA GLY A 429 -7.93 -4.05 -15.96
C GLY A 429 -8.58 -3.04 -16.91
N TYR A 430 -7.89 -2.68 -17.99
CA TYR A 430 -8.46 -1.78 -19.01
C TYR A 430 -9.66 -2.37 -19.77
N TYR A 431 -9.65 -3.68 -20.07
CA TYR A 431 -10.76 -4.36 -20.75
C TYR A 431 -11.99 -4.42 -19.84
N VAL A 432 -11.78 -4.75 -18.56
CA VAL A 432 -12.85 -4.77 -17.55
C VAL A 432 -13.38 -3.35 -17.32
N TYR A 433 -12.51 -2.33 -17.29
CA TYR A 433 -12.94 -0.93 -17.16
C TYR A 433 -13.79 -0.48 -18.35
N ALA A 434 -13.33 -0.73 -19.58
CA ALA A 434 -14.07 -0.39 -20.78
C ALA A 434 -15.41 -1.14 -20.85
N ALA A 435 -15.44 -2.42 -20.47
CA ALA A 435 -16.67 -3.20 -20.37
C ALA A 435 -17.63 -2.66 -19.29
N ALA A 436 -17.13 -2.20 -18.15
CA ALA A 436 -17.93 -1.57 -17.09
C ALA A 436 -18.60 -0.28 -17.58
N ILE A 437 -17.88 0.55 -18.33
CA ILE A 437 -18.47 1.73 -18.98
C ILE A 437 -19.51 1.33 -20.01
N VAL A 438 -19.29 0.29 -20.83
CA VAL A 438 -20.33 -0.22 -21.74
C VAL A 438 -21.56 -0.69 -20.97
N ALA A 439 -21.39 -1.45 -19.87
CA ALA A 439 -22.48 -1.98 -19.06
C ALA A 439 -23.36 -0.89 -18.46
N GLN A 440 -22.80 0.29 -18.14
CA GLN A 440 -23.55 1.45 -17.67
C GLN A 440 -24.62 1.90 -18.67
N TYR A 441 -24.34 1.82 -19.98
CA TYR A 441 -25.22 2.31 -21.05
C TYR A 441 -25.96 1.20 -21.80
N ASP A 442 -25.46 -0.04 -21.78
CA ASP A 442 -26.05 -1.20 -22.45
C ASP A 442 -25.98 -2.47 -21.58
N PRO A 443 -26.95 -2.67 -20.66
CA PRO A 443 -27.02 -3.86 -19.82
C PRO A 443 -27.23 -5.17 -20.60
N ASN A 444 -27.79 -5.12 -21.81
CA ASN A 444 -28.01 -6.32 -22.62
C ASN A 444 -26.69 -6.83 -23.20
N TRP A 445 -25.79 -5.94 -23.59
CA TRP A 445 -24.43 -6.31 -24.01
C TRP A 445 -23.65 -6.98 -22.87
N ALA A 446 -23.84 -6.49 -21.63
CA ALA A 446 -23.16 -6.98 -20.44
C ALA A 446 -23.76 -8.26 -19.84
N ALA A 447 -24.90 -8.74 -20.34
CA ALA A 447 -25.51 -9.97 -19.87
C ALA A 447 -24.57 -11.17 -20.07
N ASP A 448 -24.64 -12.16 -19.17
CA ASP A 448 -23.80 -13.37 -19.24
C ASP A 448 -24.02 -14.16 -20.54
N SER A 449 -25.25 -14.17 -21.07
CA SER A 449 -25.59 -14.77 -22.37
C SER A 449 -24.99 -14.01 -23.57
N ALA A 450 -24.58 -12.77 -23.37
CA ALA A 450 -23.85 -11.95 -24.33
C ALA A 450 -22.35 -11.93 -23.95
N TRP A 451 -21.76 -10.77 -23.63
CA TRP A 451 -20.31 -10.64 -23.44
C TRP A 451 -19.88 -10.70 -21.97
N GLY A 452 -20.83 -10.70 -21.02
CA GLY A 452 -20.54 -10.72 -19.58
C GLY A 452 -19.71 -11.92 -19.13
N THR A 453 -19.91 -13.09 -19.73
CA THR A 453 -19.13 -14.30 -19.39
C THR A 453 -17.65 -14.15 -19.76
N MET A 454 -17.31 -13.50 -20.87
CA MET A 454 -15.91 -13.23 -21.22
C MET A 454 -15.27 -12.22 -20.27
N VAL A 455 -15.97 -11.13 -19.92
CA VAL A 455 -15.47 -10.17 -18.92
C VAL A 455 -15.20 -10.86 -17.59
N LYS A 456 -16.13 -11.70 -17.11
CA LYS A 456 -15.93 -12.49 -15.89
C LYS A 456 -14.80 -13.52 -16.01
N THR A 457 -14.49 -14.00 -17.21
CA THR A 457 -13.37 -14.92 -17.43
C THR A 457 -12.02 -14.20 -17.31
N LEU A 458 -11.91 -12.97 -17.81
CA LEU A 458 -10.73 -12.11 -17.56
C LEU A 458 -10.58 -11.79 -16.07
N VAL A 459 -11.69 -11.47 -15.38
CA VAL A 459 -11.70 -11.23 -13.92
C VAL A 459 -11.28 -12.46 -13.14
N ARG A 460 -11.73 -13.66 -13.54
CA ARG A 460 -11.30 -14.92 -12.91
C ARG A 460 -9.81 -15.18 -13.14
N ASP A 461 -9.23 -14.73 -14.24
CA ASP A 461 -7.79 -14.87 -14.42
C ASP A 461 -6.98 -13.96 -13.48
N THR A 462 -7.42 -12.72 -13.25
CA THR A 462 -6.63 -11.72 -12.50
C THR A 462 -6.97 -11.62 -11.02
N ALA A 463 -8.27 -11.65 -10.68
CA ALA A 463 -8.81 -11.33 -9.37
C ALA A 463 -9.96 -12.28 -8.99
N ASN A 464 -9.77 -13.60 -9.16
CA ASN A 464 -10.78 -14.60 -8.81
C ASN A 464 -11.17 -14.55 -7.32
N PRO A 465 -12.44 -14.27 -6.97
CA PRO A 465 -12.88 -14.31 -5.57
C PRO A 465 -13.03 -15.73 -5.02
N SER A 466 -13.03 -16.76 -5.89
CA SER A 466 -13.32 -18.13 -5.49
C SER A 466 -12.07 -18.94 -5.16
N ARG A 467 -12.07 -19.56 -3.98
CA ARG A 467 -11.04 -20.54 -3.58
C ARG A 467 -11.34 -21.96 -4.05
N THR A 468 -12.53 -22.20 -4.60
CA THR A 468 -12.98 -23.53 -5.08
C THR A 468 -13.03 -23.64 -6.59
N ASP A 469 -12.63 -22.59 -7.30
CA ASP A 469 -12.51 -22.61 -8.76
C ASP A 469 -11.34 -23.52 -9.17
N GLY A 470 -11.62 -24.52 -10.00
CA GLY A 470 -10.60 -25.42 -10.55
C GLY A 470 -9.88 -24.88 -11.79
N ALA A 471 -10.31 -23.73 -12.33
CA ALA A 471 -9.79 -23.16 -13.57
C ALA A 471 -8.82 -22.00 -13.36
N PHE A 472 -8.91 -21.26 -12.26
CA PHE A 472 -8.04 -20.10 -11.99
C PHE A 472 -7.70 -20.01 -10.50
N PRO A 473 -6.50 -19.53 -10.13
CA PRO A 473 -6.12 -19.36 -8.73
C PRO A 473 -6.92 -18.24 -8.07
N PHE A 474 -7.07 -18.32 -6.75
CA PHE A 474 -7.65 -17.25 -5.94
C PHE A 474 -6.78 -16.00 -6.05
N LEU A 475 -7.37 -14.85 -6.42
CA LEU A 475 -6.73 -13.54 -6.52
C LEU A 475 -5.30 -13.56 -7.08
N ARG A 476 -5.10 -14.13 -8.28
CA ARG A 476 -3.78 -14.43 -8.89
C ARG A 476 -2.66 -13.48 -8.45
N GLY A 477 -2.79 -12.19 -8.77
CA GLY A 477 -1.74 -11.21 -8.50
C GLY A 477 -1.87 -10.42 -7.20
N PHE A 478 -3.02 -10.45 -6.52
CA PHE A 478 -3.24 -9.61 -5.33
C PHE A 478 -2.77 -10.33 -4.06
N ASP A 479 -1.68 -9.84 -3.48
CA ASP A 479 -1.18 -10.34 -2.21
C ASP A 479 -1.97 -9.71 -1.07
N VAL A 480 -2.88 -10.48 -0.50
CA VAL A 480 -3.80 -9.99 0.53
C VAL A 480 -3.10 -9.55 1.80
N TYR A 481 -1.88 -10.04 2.09
CA TYR A 481 -1.15 -9.68 3.30
C TYR A 481 -0.19 -8.52 3.06
N ALA A 482 0.51 -8.48 1.92
CA ALA A 482 1.31 -7.33 1.53
C ALA A 482 0.44 -6.10 1.21
N GLY A 483 -0.83 -6.34 0.85
CA GLY A 483 -1.86 -5.33 0.64
C GLY A 483 -1.86 -4.71 -0.76
N HIS A 484 -1.08 -5.27 -1.68
CA HIS A 484 -0.95 -4.79 -3.06
C HIS A 484 -0.72 -5.95 -4.03
N SER A 485 -0.88 -5.70 -5.33
CA SER A 485 -0.59 -6.71 -6.34
C SER A 485 0.91 -6.89 -6.61
N TRP A 486 1.28 -8.00 -7.24
CA TRP A 486 2.60 -8.22 -7.81
C TRP A 486 2.51 -8.39 -9.33
N ALA A 487 3.49 -7.84 -10.04
CA ALA A 487 3.57 -7.78 -11.50
C ALA A 487 4.13 -9.07 -12.12
N SER A 488 5.27 -9.56 -11.62
CA SER A 488 5.99 -10.67 -12.27
C SER A 488 5.38 -12.04 -11.94
N GLY A 489 5.01 -12.80 -12.97
CA GLY A 489 4.41 -14.13 -12.79
C GLY A 489 5.36 -15.16 -12.17
N HIS A 490 6.67 -14.98 -12.35
CA HIS A 490 7.69 -15.94 -11.95
C HIS A 490 8.52 -15.53 -10.71
N GLN A 491 8.51 -14.26 -10.30
CA GLN A 491 9.29 -13.76 -9.15
C GLN A 491 10.81 -14.05 -9.25
N GLY A 492 11.36 -14.14 -10.45
CA GLY A 492 12.72 -14.66 -10.68
C GLY A 492 13.83 -13.63 -10.47
N PHE A 493 13.83 -12.92 -9.33
CA PHE A 493 14.79 -11.85 -9.04
C PHE A 493 15.38 -12.00 -7.64
N ALA A 494 16.59 -11.48 -7.45
CA ALA A 494 17.22 -11.41 -6.13
C ALA A 494 16.43 -10.52 -5.16
N ALA A 495 15.76 -9.49 -5.65
CA ALA A 495 14.98 -8.54 -4.88
C ALA A 495 13.53 -8.99 -4.56
N GLY A 496 13.14 -10.21 -4.91
CA GLY A 496 11.77 -10.68 -4.69
C GLY A 496 10.87 -10.49 -5.91
N ASN A 497 9.56 -10.36 -5.68
CA ASN A 497 8.63 -9.92 -6.72
C ASN A 497 8.63 -8.38 -6.78
N ASN A 498 8.00 -7.79 -7.80
CA ASN A 498 7.92 -6.34 -7.96
C ASN A 498 6.54 -5.88 -8.43
N GLN A 499 6.23 -4.62 -8.22
CA GLN A 499 5.16 -3.89 -8.89
C GLN A 499 5.65 -2.48 -9.19
N GLU A 500 5.55 -2.08 -10.44
CA GLU A 500 5.82 -0.70 -10.89
C GLU A 500 4.56 0.13 -10.78
N SER A 501 3.65 0.03 -11.77
CA SER A 501 2.44 0.84 -11.84
C SER A 501 1.35 0.34 -10.87
N SER A 502 1.39 0.84 -9.63
CA SER A 502 0.31 0.58 -8.67
C SER A 502 -1.04 1.17 -9.09
N SER A 503 -1.02 2.24 -9.89
CA SER A 503 -2.22 2.87 -10.46
C SER A 503 -2.91 2.00 -11.51
N GLU A 504 -2.19 1.20 -12.30
CA GLU A 504 -2.80 0.22 -13.19
C GLU A 504 -3.44 -0.96 -12.42
N SER A 505 -2.88 -1.39 -11.28
CA SER A 505 -3.54 -2.37 -10.40
C SER A 505 -4.82 -1.80 -9.78
N THR A 506 -4.77 -0.58 -9.23
CA THR A 506 -5.96 0.07 -8.65
C THR A 506 -7.03 0.39 -9.70
N ASN A 507 -6.65 0.54 -10.98
CA ASN A 507 -7.59 0.64 -12.11
C ASN A 507 -8.42 -0.65 -12.27
N LEU A 508 -7.82 -1.85 -12.19
CA LEU A 508 -8.59 -3.10 -12.17
C LEU A 508 -9.54 -3.13 -10.95
N SER A 509 -9.04 -2.79 -9.77
CA SER A 509 -9.86 -2.77 -8.54
C SER A 509 -11.09 -1.86 -8.67
N ALA A 510 -10.90 -0.65 -9.20
CA ALA A 510 -12.00 0.26 -9.51
C ALA A 510 -12.93 -0.27 -10.62
N ALA A 511 -12.38 -0.90 -11.66
CA ALA A 511 -13.17 -1.52 -12.72
C ALA A 511 -14.09 -2.63 -12.19
N LEU A 512 -13.67 -3.41 -11.19
CA LEU A 512 -14.52 -4.39 -10.51
C LEU A 512 -15.68 -3.73 -9.74
N VAL A 513 -15.42 -2.61 -9.07
CA VAL A 513 -16.48 -1.80 -8.42
C VAL A 513 -17.50 -1.34 -9.46
N LEU A 514 -17.04 -0.75 -10.56
CA LEU A 514 -17.90 -0.22 -11.62
C LEU A 514 -18.69 -1.34 -12.32
N TRP A 515 -18.02 -2.44 -12.71
CA TRP A 515 -18.65 -3.60 -13.34
C TRP A 515 -19.71 -4.22 -12.42
N GLY A 516 -19.33 -4.57 -11.19
CA GLY A 516 -20.25 -5.18 -10.23
C GLY A 516 -21.44 -4.28 -9.90
N SER A 517 -21.22 -2.97 -9.81
CA SER A 517 -22.32 -2.00 -9.65
C SER A 517 -23.23 -1.92 -10.88
N ALA A 518 -22.69 -1.94 -12.10
CA ALA A 518 -23.46 -1.87 -13.34
C ALA A 518 -24.26 -3.15 -13.64
N THR A 519 -23.71 -4.32 -13.30
CA THR A 519 -24.34 -5.63 -13.56
C THR A 519 -25.12 -6.18 -12.37
N GLY A 520 -25.05 -5.53 -11.21
CA GLY A 520 -25.67 -6.00 -9.96
C GLY A 520 -24.94 -7.16 -9.29
N ASP A 521 -23.67 -7.42 -9.65
CA ASP A 521 -22.82 -8.41 -9.02
C ASP A 521 -22.18 -7.83 -7.75
N THR A 522 -22.84 -8.02 -6.61
CA THR A 522 -22.35 -7.49 -5.33
C THR A 522 -21.05 -8.15 -4.87
N SER A 523 -20.79 -9.40 -5.28
CA SER A 523 -19.56 -10.10 -4.92
C SER A 523 -18.35 -9.44 -5.56
N LEU A 524 -18.43 -9.14 -6.87
CA LEU A 524 -17.34 -8.43 -7.56
C LEU A 524 -17.22 -6.97 -7.13
N ARG A 525 -18.36 -6.30 -6.88
CA ARG A 525 -18.37 -4.93 -6.37
C ARG A 525 -17.64 -4.83 -5.02
N ASP A 526 -17.95 -5.73 -4.09
CA ASP A 526 -17.40 -5.69 -2.74
C ASP A 526 -15.94 -6.17 -2.72
N LEU A 527 -15.58 -7.12 -3.60
CA LEU A 527 -14.19 -7.46 -3.87
C LEU A 527 -13.42 -6.22 -4.36
N GLY A 528 -13.87 -5.56 -5.43
CA GLY A 528 -13.20 -4.37 -5.97
C GLY A 528 -13.04 -3.26 -4.93
N THR A 529 -14.04 -3.08 -4.06
CA THR A 529 -13.99 -2.10 -2.98
C THR A 529 -12.95 -2.47 -1.92
N TYR A 530 -12.85 -3.76 -1.56
CA TYR A 530 -11.81 -4.28 -0.67
C TYR A 530 -10.39 -4.11 -1.25
N LEU A 531 -10.20 -4.51 -2.50
CA LEU A 531 -8.90 -4.44 -3.18
C LEU A 531 -8.44 -2.97 -3.29
N LEU A 532 -9.30 -2.09 -3.82
CA LEU A 532 -8.97 -0.67 -4.00
C LEU A 532 -8.64 0.00 -2.66
N THR A 533 -9.41 -0.27 -1.61
CA THR A 533 -9.21 0.36 -0.30
C THR A 533 -7.91 -0.13 0.36
N THR A 534 -7.62 -1.43 0.27
CA THR A 534 -6.40 -2.00 0.86
C THR A 534 -5.15 -1.55 0.11
N GLU A 535 -5.21 -1.56 -1.23
CA GLU A 535 -4.09 -1.17 -2.07
C GLU A 535 -3.83 0.33 -2.04
N ALA A 536 -4.88 1.17 -1.92
CA ALA A 536 -4.71 2.61 -1.71
C ALA A 536 -3.84 2.93 -0.48
N GLU A 537 -4.06 2.24 0.65
CA GLU A 537 -3.22 2.43 1.84
C GLU A 537 -1.79 1.88 1.61
N ALA A 538 -1.64 0.71 0.98
CA ALA A 538 -0.32 0.17 0.65
C ALA A 538 0.46 1.12 -0.28
N VAL A 539 -0.19 1.71 -1.28
CA VAL A 539 0.41 2.71 -2.19
C VAL A 539 0.83 3.96 -1.42
N ALA A 540 -0.04 4.50 -0.58
CA ALA A 540 0.28 5.64 0.27
C ALA A 540 1.54 5.39 1.12
N GLN A 541 1.66 4.20 1.71
CA GLN A 541 2.78 3.89 2.61
C GLN A 541 4.06 3.46 1.87
N TYR A 542 3.95 2.73 0.76
CA TYR A 542 5.10 2.02 0.16
C TYR A 542 5.59 2.62 -1.14
N TRP A 543 4.77 3.41 -1.85
CA TRP A 543 5.18 4.15 -3.04
C TRP A 543 5.45 5.63 -2.76
N PHE A 544 4.66 6.24 -1.88
CA PHE A 544 4.73 7.69 -1.60
C PHE A 544 5.27 8.05 -0.21
N ASP A 545 5.66 7.03 0.58
CA ASP A 545 6.02 7.13 2.00
C ASP A 545 5.28 8.26 2.71
N ALA A 546 3.94 8.19 2.64
CA ALA A 546 3.12 9.36 2.90
C ALA A 546 3.31 9.87 4.35
N ASP A 547 3.60 8.97 5.29
CA ASP A 547 3.91 9.31 6.69
C ASP A 547 5.41 9.63 6.95
N GLN A 548 6.29 9.42 5.97
CA GLN A 548 7.75 9.48 6.12
C GLN A 548 8.24 8.55 7.23
N GLN A 549 7.81 7.29 7.18
CA GLN A 549 8.08 6.26 8.20
C GLN A 549 8.48 4.90 7.59
N VAL A 550 8.57 4.80 6.26
CA VAL A 550 8.89 3.55 5.56
C VAL A 550 10.28 3.60 4.95
N PHE A 551 10.62 4.69 4.24
CA PHE A 551 11.89 4.77 3.54
C PHE A 551 13.05 5.00 4.53
N PRO A 552 14.21 4.34 4.33
CA PRO A 552 15.38 4.62 5.13
C PRO A 552 15.81 6.08 4.98
N GLY A 553 16.23 6.75 6.06
CA GLY A 553 16.71 8.14 5.98
C GLY A 553 17.96 8.34 5.10
N SER A 554 18.65 7.26 4.73
CA SER A 554 19.74 7.28 3.74
C SER A 554 19.27 7.22 2.29
N PHE A 555 18.02 6.87 2.04
CA PHE A 555 17.38 6.93 0.71
C PHE A 555 16.83 8.35 0.51
N GLN A 556 17.44 9.12 -0.39
CA GLN A 556 17.18 10.55 -0.55
C GLN A 556 16.02 10.85 -1.51
N HIS A 557 15.00 9.99 -1.52
CA HIS A 557 13.79 10.16 -2.33
C HIS A 557 12.53 10.04 -1.47
N ASP A 558 11.51 10.83 -1.78
CA ASP A 558 10.21 10.84 -1.11
C ASP A 558 9.22 9.87 -1.78
N THR A 559 9.58 9.29 -2.92
CA THR A 559 8.77 8.34 -3.67
C THR A 559 9.61 7.24 -4.32
N VAL A 560 8.96 6.15 -4.74
CA VAL A 560 9.56 5.11 -5.59
C VAL A 560 8.66 4.86 -6.80
N GLY A 561 9.26 4.61 -7.95
CA GLY A 561 8.55 4.15 -9.14
C GLY A 561 8.19 2.66 -9.06
N MET A 562 8.98 1.88 -8.32
CA MET A 562 8.81 0.44 -8.16
C MET A 562 8.96 -0.01 -6.72
N VAL A 563 8.08 -0.89 -6.28
CA VAL A 563 8.20 -1.61 -5.02
C VAL A 563 8.62 -3.05 -5.29
N TRP A 564 9.63 -3.51 -4.55
CA TRP A 564 10.18 -4.86 -4.60
C TRP A 564 9.94 -5.59 -3.28
N GLY A 565 10.00 -6.92 -3.28
CA GLY A 565 10.02 -7.71 -2.05
C GLY A 565 11.09 -7.20 -1.06
N SER A 566 12.27 -6.84 -1.55
CA SER A 566 13.39 -6.36 -0.73
C SER A 566 13.33 -4.89 -0.32
N GLY A 567 12.48 -4.05 -0.94
CA GLY A 567 12.55 -2.59 -0.77
C GLY A 567 11.83 -1.81 -1.85
N GLY A 568 12.43 -0.71 -2.29
CA GLY A 568 11.84 0.20 -3.29
C GLY A 568 12.90 0.88 -4.13
N ALA A 569 12.52 1.23 -5.37
CA ALA A 569 13.41 1.84 -6.35
C ALA A 569 12.77 3.07 -7.02
N TYR A 570 13.48 4.19 -7.00
CA TYR A 570 13.25 5.37 -7.83
C TYR A 570 13.70 5.08 -9.27
N SER A 571 12.94 4.25 -9.97
CA SER A 571 13.21 3.80 -11.33
C SER A 571 11.94 3.37 -12.05
N THR A 572 12.04 3.17 -13.35
CA THR A 572 11.06 2.42 -14.16
C THR A 572 11.77 1.28 -14.92
N TRP A 573 10.99 0.44 -15.60
CA TRP A 573 11.51 -0.61 -16.48
C TRP A 573 12.20 -0.10 -17.76
N TRP A 574 11.96 1.15 -18.20
CA TRP A 574 12.44 1.64 -19.50
C TRP A 574 13.21 2.96 -19.47
N THR A 575 13.05 3.78 -18.42
CA THR A 575 13.60 5.14 -18.35
C THR A 575 14.04 5.52 -16.93
N ALA A 576 14.95 6.48 -16.84
CA ALA A 576 15.29 7.15 -15.59
C ALA A 576 14.74 8.59 -15.52
N ASN A 577 13.84 8.95 -16.44
CA ASN A 577 13.19 10.26 -16.49
C ASN A 577 12.30 10.46 -15.23
N PRO A 578 12.49 11.52 -14.44
CA PRO A 578 11.68 11.79 -13.24
C PRO A 578 10.18 11.90 -13.51
N GLU A 579 9.78 12.49 -14.64
CA GLU A 579 8.38 12.68 -15.00
C GLU A 579 7.66 11.33 -15.16
N GLU A 580 8.33 10.36 -15.78
CA GLU A 580 7.81 9.01 -15.98
C GLU A 580 7.89 8.18 -14.68
N ILE A 581 8.96 8.30 -13.88
CA ILE A 581 9.08 7.62 -12.56
C ILE A 581 7.95 8.01 -11.62
N HIS A 582 7.56 9.29 -11.61
CA HIS A 582 6.46 9.76 -10.78
C HIS A 582 5.10 9.46 -11.43
N GLY A 583 4.96 9.72 -12.74
CA GLY A 583 3.70 9.59 -13.46
C GLY A 583 3.20 8.15 -13.59
N ILE A 584 4.09 7.15 -13.58
CA ILE A 584 3.71 5.74 -13.74
C ILE A 584 2.84 5.20 -12.59
N ASN A 585 2.91 5.83 -11.41
CA ASN A 585 2.05 5.50 -10.25
C ASN A 585 0.81 6.40 -10.12
N VAL A 586 0.55 7.21 -11.15
CA VAL A 586 -0.63 8.06 -11.27
C VAL A 586 -1.53 7.53 -12.39
N LEU A 587 -0.94 7.21 -13.55
CA LEU A 587 -1.67 6.79 -14.74
C LEU A 587 -2.20 5.35 -14.64
N PRO A 588 -3.35 5.01 -15.25
CA PRO A 588 -4.27 5.92 -15.91
C PRO A 588 -5.02 6.77 -14.87
N VAL A 589 -5.18 8.06 -15.17
CA VAL A 589 -6.00 8.92 -14.31
C VAL A 589 -7.45 8.61 -14.59
N THR A 590 -8.17 8.07 -13.60
CA THR A 590 -9.60 7.81 -13.75
C THR A 590 -10.36 8.31 -12.53
N SER A 591 -11.64 8.63 -12.75
CA SER A 591 -12.55 8.92 -11.63
C SER A 591 -12.84 7.69 -10.75
N GLY A 592 -12.47 6.49 -11.22
CA GLY A 592 -12.68 5.24 -10.52
C GLY A 592 -11.57 4.92 -9.53
N SER A 593 -10.31 5.09 -9.95
CA SER A 593 -9.12 4.65 -9.21
C SER A 593 -8.29 5.79 -8.63
N SER A 594 -8.24 6.98 -9.24
CA SER A 594 -7.26 8.02 -8.86
C SER A 594 -7.73 8.92 -7.72
N LEU A 595 -9.03 8.98 -7.43
CA LEU A 595 -9.56 9.83 -6.34
C LEU A 595 -9.01 9.44 -4.95
N GLN A 596 -8.66 8.16 -4.76
CA GLN A 596 -8.08 7.65 -3.51
C GLN A 596 -6.75 8.36 -3.15
N LEU A 597 -5.95 8.74 -4.14
CA LEU A 597 -4.67 9.44 -3.92
C LEU A 597 -4.88 10.77 -3.17
N GLY A 598 -6.03 11.42 -3.37
CA GLY A 598 -6.41 12.66 -2.69
C GLY A 598 -6.58 12.53 -1.16
N ALA A 599 -6.51 11.30 -0.60
CA ALA A 599 -6.44 11.08 0.83
C ALA A 599 -5.13 11.60 1.45
N ARG A 600 -4.03 11.64 0.67
CA ARG A 600 -2.68 12.03 1.12
C ARG A 600 -2.13 13.22 0.33
N LYS A 601 -2.83 14.36 0.42
CA LYS A 601 -2.48 15.60 -0.29
C LYS A 601 -1.07 16.09 0.03
N ASP A 602 -0.62 15.87 1.27
CA ASP A 602 0.72 16.18 1.72
C ASP A 602 1.79 15.40 0.93
N ALA A 603 1.55 14.11 0.68
CA ALA A 603 2.44 13.26 -0.11
C ALA A 603 2.48 13.68 -1.58
N ILE A 604 1.33 14.04 -2.17
CA ILE A 604 1.27 14.57 -3.55
C ILE A 604 2.12 15.84 -3.69
N ARG A 605 2.02 16.77 -2.73
CA ARG A 605 2.81 18.02 -2.77
C ARG A 605 4.32 17.74 -2.66
N ARG A 606 4.74 16.83 -1.79
CA ARG A 606 6.16 16.41 -1.69
C ARG A 606 6.63 15.75 -2.98
N ASN A 607 5.84 14.82 -3.52
CA ASN A 607 6.14 14.13 -4.77
C ASN A 607 6.31 15.11 -5.95
N ILE A 608 5.41 16.09 -6.13
CA ILE A 608 5.54 17.11 -7.18
C ILE A 608 6.78 17.99 -6.94
N ALA A 609 7.09 18.36 -5.69
CA ALA A 609 8.27 19.16 -5.37
C ALA A 609 9.58 18.40 -5.64
N GLU A 610 9.63 17.10 -5.32
CA GLU A 610 10.74 16.23 -5.68
C GLU A 610 10.87 16.11 -7.21
N LEU A 611 9.78 15.83 -7.92
CA LEU A 611 9.78 15.74 -9.37
C LEU A 611 10.39 16.99 -10.02
N GLU A 612 9.95 18.19 -9.61
CA GLU A 612 10.48 19.44 -10.16
C GLU A 612 11.97 19.65 -9.83
N ARG A 613 12.42 19.19 -8.65
CA ARG A 613 13.83 19.24 -8.26
C ARG A 613 14.68 18.31 -9.12
N GLU A 614 14.27 17.05 -9.28
CA GLU A 614 15.01 16.05 -10.05
C GLU A 614 14.96 16.32 -11.56
N ASN A 615 13.87 16.92 -12.05
CA ASN A 615 13.72 17.30 -13.46
C ASN A 615 14.43 18.63 -13.81
N GLY A 616 14.87 19.40 -12.81
CA GLY A 616 15.45 20.74 -13.01
C GLY A 616 14.43 21.81 -13.41
N GLY A 617 13.15 21.59 -13.11
CA GLY A 617 12.04 22.49 -13.42
C GLY A 617 10.69 21.77 -13.57
N PRO A 618 9.64 22.50 -13.99
CA PRO A 618 8.32 21.91 -14.24
C PRO A 618 8.34 20.83 -15.31
N ALA A 619 7.34 19.95 -15.28
CA ALA A 619 7.14 18.90 -16.27
C ALA A 619 7.05 19.43 -17.72
N VAL A 620 7.70 18.71 -18.64
CA VAL A 620 7.67 18.94 -20.08
C VAL A 620 7.11 17.75 -20.88
N GLU A 621 7.15 16.55 -20.30
CA GLU A 621 6.57 15.28 -20.77
C GLU A 621 5.45 14.85 -19.81
N TRP A 622 4.48 14.05 -20.29
CA TRP A 622 3.32 13.59 -19.49
C TRP A 622 2.67 14.70 -18.62
N ARG A 623 2.63 15.92 -19.16
CA ARG A 623 2.19 17.09 -18.41
C ARG A 623 0.75 16.94 -17.94
N ASP A 624 -0.09 16.32 -18.77
CA ASP A 624 -1.46 15.94 -18.43
C ASP A 624 -1.52 15.10 -17.16
N ILE A 625 -0.81 13.98 -17.11
CA ILE A 625 -0.79 13.08 -15.94
C ILE A 625 -0.36 13.85 -14.68
N LEU A 626 0.69 14.68 -14.78
CA LEU A 626 1.23 15.40 -13.64
C LEU A 626 0.36 16.59 -13.21
N TRP A 627 -0.33 17.26 -14.14
CA TRP A 627 -1.36 18.26 -13.82
C TRP A 627 -2.55 17.60 -13.11
N GLU A 628 -3.01 16.47 -13.63
CA GLU A 628 -4.13 15.71 -13.07
C GLU A 628 -3.79 15.21 -11.66
N PHE A 629 -2.57 14.70 -11.45
CA PHE A 629 -2.08 14.33 -10.12
C PHE A 629 -2.04 15.51 -9.17
N GLN A 630 -1.45 16.63 -9.57
CA GLN A 630 -1.37 17.83 -8.75
C GLN A 630 -2.76 18.33 -8.36
N SER A 631 -3.75 18.23 -9.25
CA SER A 631 -5.12 18.69 -8.98
C SER A 631 -5.84 17.92 -7.87
N LEU A 632 -5.38 16.72 -7.51
CA LEU A 632 -5.93 15.96 -6.38
C LEU A 632 -5.53 16.55 -5.01
N ALA A 633 -4.50 17.39 -4.97
CA ALA A 633 -4.05 18.09 -3.77
C ALA A 633 -4.20 19.62 -3.84
N ASP A 634 -4.03 20.19 -5.03
CA ASP A 634 -4.13 21.63 -5.30
C ASP A 634 -4.71 21.87 -6.72
N PRO A 635 -6.05 21.85 -6.84
CA PRO A 635 -6.73 22.06 -8.11
C PRO A 635 -6.42 23.41 -8.77
N ALA A 636 -6.29 24.47 -7.97
CA ALA A 636 -6.07 25.82 -8.48
C ALA A 636 -4.67 25.96 -9.10
N ALA A 637 -3.64 25.43 -8.43
CA ALA A 637 -2.28 25.43 -8.98
C ALA A 637 -2.17 24.57 -10.24
N ALA A 638 -2.78 23.39 -10.25
CA ALA A 638 -2.82 22.53 -11.43
C ALA A 638 -3.51 23.23 -12.61
N LYS A 639 -4.66 23.88 -12.37
CA LYS A 639 -5.39 24.66 -13.37
C LYS A 639 -4.55 25.81 -13.93
N ALA A 640 -3.83 26.54 -13.08
CA ALA A 640 -2.95 27.61 -13.51
C ALA A 640 -1.80 27.11 -14.40
N LYS A 641 -1.16 25.99 -14.04
CA LYS A 641 -0.12 25.35 -14.87
C LYS A 641 -0.69 24.86 -16.21
N TRP A 642 -1.87 24.24 -16.19
CA TRP A 642 -2.55 23.83 -17.42
C TRP A 642 -2.89 25.05 -18.29
N ASP A 643 -3.44 26.13 -17.75
CA ASP A 643 -3.77 27.35 -18.51
C ASP A 643 -2.54 27.96 -19.18
N ALA A 644 -1.39 27.96 -18.49
CA ALA A 644 -0.13 28.44 -19.02
C ALA A 644 0.52 27.49 -20.04
N GLY A 645 0.28 26.17 -19.92
CA GLY A 645 1.05 25.12 -20.60
C GLY A 645 0.28 24.22 -21.57
N ASN A 646 -1.04 24.37 -21.72
CA ASN A 646 -1.87 23.46 -22.54
C ASN A 646 -1.72 23.65 -24.07
N ALA A 647 -1.00 24.69 -24.51
CA ALA A 647 -0.77 24.90 -25.94
C ALA A 647 0.20 23.85 -26.49
N GLY A 648 -0.28 23.01 -27.40
CA GLY A 648 0.57 22.12 -28.19
C GLY A 648 1.23 20.95 -27.43
N TYR A 649 0.77 20.62 -26.22
CA TYR A 649 1.25 19.41 -25.53
C TYR A 649 0.71 18.14 -26.23
N THR A 650 1.50 17.08 -26.14
CA THR A 650 1.15 15.74 -26.58
C THR A 650 0.64 14.97 -25.35
N PRO A 651 -0.61 14.49 -25.37
CA PRO A 651 -1.11 13.66 -24.28
C PRO A 651 -0.30 12.36 -24.12
N GLU A 652 -0.23 11.84 -22.90
CA GLU A 652 0.19 10.45 -22.68
C GLU A 652 -0.71 9.51 -23.51
N ALA A 653 -0.17 8.37 -23.97
CA ALA A 653 -0.83 7.56 -24.98
C ALA A 653 -2.20 6.99 -24.56
N GLY A 654 -2.39 6.72 -23.27
CA GLY A 654 -3.67 6.33 -22.65
C GLY A 654 -4.57 7.50 -22.29
N GLU A 655 -4.14 8.74 -22.53
CA GLU A 655 -4.81 9.96 -22.10
C GLU A 655 -5.30 10.80 -23.28
N SER A 656 -6.08 11.85 -23.00
CA SER A 656 -6.62 12.74 -24.04
C SER A 656 -6.81 14.17 -23.55
N ARG A 657 -6.71 15.14 -24.48
CA ARG A 657 -7.03 16.54 -24.19
C ARG A 657 -8.44 16.73 -23.64
N ALA A 658 -9.40 15.91 -24.09
CA ALA A 658 -10.78 15.97 -23.63
C ALA A 658 -10.88 15.61 -22.15
N HIS A 659 -10.27 14.51 -21.74
CA HIS A 659 -10.29 14.09 -20.35
C HIS A 659 -9.46 15.01 -19.45
N THR A 660 -8.23 15.37 -19.83
CA THR A 660 -7.41 16.33 -19.06
C THR A 660 -8.09 17.68 -18.87
N TYR A 661 -8.68 18.24 -19.92
CA TYR A 661 -9.42 19.49 -19.82
C TYR A 661 -10.61 19.39 -18.87
N HIS A 662 -11.37 18.30 -18.98
CA HIS A 662 -12.51 18.03 -18.12
C HIS A 662 -12.08 17.86 -16.65
N TRP A 663 -11.12 16.98 -16.39
CA TRP A 663 -10.62 16.66 -15.06
C TRP A 663 -10.15 17.91 -14.31
N ILE A 664 -9.23 18.66 -14.92
CA ILE A 664 -8.62 19.85 -14.31
C ILE A 664 -9.67 20.94 -14.07
N THR A 665 -10.59 21.16 -15.02
CA THR A 665 -11.63 22.18 -14.89
C THR A 665 -12.66 21.81 -13.82
N VAL A 666 -13.05 20.53 -13.75
CA VAL A 666 -14.03 20.06 -12.76
C VAL A 666 -13.43 20.10 -11.37
N LEU A 667 -12.20 19.62 -11.15
CA LEU A 667 -11.58 19.69 -9.82
C LEU A 667 -11.27 21.13 -9.41
N ASP A 668 -10.93 22.03 -10.34
CA ASP A 668 -10.87 23.45 -10.00
C ASP A 668 -12.22 23.97 -9.52
N ALA A 669 -13.33 23.59 -10.15
CA ALA A 669 -14.67 24.01 -9.75
C ALA A 669 -15.12 23.41 -8.40
N LEU A 670 -14.90 22.10 -8.19
CA LEU A 670 -15.40 21.34 -7.03
C LEU A 670 -14.45 21.35 -5.83
N GLY A 671 -13.16 21.56 -6.08
CA GLY A 671 -12.09 21.37 -5.12
C GLY A 671 -11.54 19.94 -5.11
N ALA A 672 -10.56 19.71 -4.23
CA ALA A 672 -9.87 18.43 -4.12
C ALA A 672 -10.77 17.36 -3.46
N PRO A 673 -10.57 16.06 -3.75
CA PRO A 673 -11.32 14.98 -3.09
C PRO A 673 -11.17 15.00 -1.56
N ASP A 674 -12.28 14.77 -0.85
CA ASP A 674 -12.34 14.68 0.62
C ASP A 674 -12.60 13.22 1.04
N ALA A 675 -11.53 12.48 1.32
CA ALA A 675 -11.58 11.09 1.77
C ALA A 675 -12.10 10.93 3.22
N THR A 676 -12.37 12.02 3.94
CA THR A 676 -12.86 11.92 5.32
C THR A 676 -14.34 11.53 5.40
N VAL A 677 -15.08 11.66 4.28
CA VAL A 677 -16.51 11.36 4.19
C VAL A 677 -16.75 10.29 3.13
N THR A 678 -17.47 9.22 3.48
CA THR A 678 -17.84 8.14 2.56
C THR A 678 -19.35 8.09 2.36
N GLY A 679 -19.80 7.61 1.19
CA GLY A 679 -21.22 7.36 0.93
C GLY A 679 -21.63 5.91 1.20
N SER A 680 -22.93 5.69 1.37
CA SER A 680 -23.54 4.37 1.57
C SER A 680 -23.54 3.48 0.31
N VAL A 681 -22.98 3.96 -0.79
CA VAL A 681 -22.70 3.20 -2.01
C VAL A 681 -21.23 3.39 -2.39
N PRO A 682 -20.57 2.39 -2.98
CA PRO A 682 -19.15 2.48 -3.29
C PRO A 682 -18.89 3.48 -4.44
N THR A 683 -19.90 3.71 -5.30
CA THR A 683 -19.83 4.70 -6.38
C THR A 683 -20.22 6.11 -5.91
N SER A 684 -19.49 6.62 -4.93
CA SER A 684 -19.66 7.97 -4.38
C SER A 684 -18.32 8.62 -4.05
N ALA A 685 -18.30 9.96 -4.05
CA ALA A 685 -17.15 10.78 -3.68
C ALA A 685 -17.61 12.11 -3.09
N VAL A 686 -16.73 12.76 -2.33
CA VAL A 686 -16.92 14.11 -1.80
C VAL A 686 -15.73 14.97 -2.22
N PHE A 687 -15.98 16.24 -2.51
CA PHE A 687 -14.98 17.24 -2.90
C PHE A 687 -15.12 18.46 -2.01
N THR A 688 -14.01 19.14 -1.74
CA THR A 688 -13.99 20.32 -0.86
C THR A 688 -13.26 21.48 -1.51
N LYS A 689 -13.95 22.63 -1.65
CA LYS A 689 -13.38 23.92 -2.06
C LYS A 689 -13.70 24.98 -1.00
N GLY A 690 -12.65 25.45 -0.31
CA GLY A 690 -12.83 26.31 0.86
C GLY A 690 -13.70 25.62 1.91
N THR A 691 -14.81 26.27 2.30
CA THR A 691 -15.78 25.73 3.28
C THR A 691 -16.91 24.91 2.66
N THR A 692 -16.96 24.81 1.33
CA THR A 692 -18.04 24.11 0.61
C THR A 692 -17.64 22.66 0.35
N ARG A 693 -18.54 21.74 0.72
CA ARG A 693 -18.47 20.33 0.31
C ARG A 693 -19.45 20.05 -0.81
N THR A 694 -18.99 19.39 -1.85
CA THR A 694 -19.82 18.85 -2.93
C THR A 694 -19.83 17.33 -2.85
N TYR A 695 -21.02 16.76 -2.75
CA TYR A 695 -21.27 15.34 -2.63
C TYR A 695 -21.71 14.81 -3.99
N ALA A 696 -21.06 13.76 -4.48
CA ALA A 696 -21.38 13.12 -5.75
C ALA A 696 -21.65 11.63 -5.52
N ALA A 697 -22.68 11.11 -6.19
CA ALA A 697 -22.94 9.67 -6.21
C ALA A 697 -23.58 9.25 -7.54
N HIS A 698 -23.21 8.06 -8.00
CA HIS A 698 -23.80 7.44 -9.18
C HIS A 698 -24.73 6.29 -8.79
N ASN A 699 -25.88 6.20 -9.47
CA ASN A 699 -26.87 5.15 -9.28
C ASN A 699 -27.07 4.35 -10.57
N TYR A 700 -26.56 3.12 -10.60
CA TYR A 700 -26.79 2.18 -11.70
C TYR A 700 -28.19 1.56 -11.70
N GLY A 701 -28.92 1.67 -10.59
CA GLY A 701 -30.27 1.11 -10.44
C GLY A 701 -31.28 1.75 -11.39
N SER A 702 -32.32 1.00 -11.73
CA SER A 702 -33.43 1.46 -12.57
C SER A 702 -34.46 2.33 -11.83
N THR A 703 -34.27 2.54 -10.53
CA THR A 703 -35.11 3.41 -9.69
C THR A 703 -34.24 4.43 -8.97
N ALA A 704 -34.80 5.60 -8.67
CA ALA A 704 -34.12 6.59 -7.84
C ALA A 704 -33.80 6.00 -6.45
N ARG A 705 -32.70 6.44 -5.84
CA ARG A 705 -32.27 6.00 -4.51
C ARG A 705 -31.68 7.13 -3.69
N THR A 706 -31.78 7.02 -2.38
CA THR A 706 -31.07 7.92 -1.46
C THR A 706 -29.68 7.35 -1.15
N VAL A 707 -28.65 8.17 -1.29
CA VAL A 707 -27.30 7.91 -0.81
C VAL A 707 -27.06 8.75 0.43
N THR A 708 -26.65 8.10 1.52
CA THR A 708 -26.35 8.75 2.80
C THR A 708 -24.85 8.77 3.00
N PHE A 709 -24.30 9.92 3.37
CA PHE A 709 -22.89 10.11 3.63
C PHE A 709 -22.60 10.03 5.13
N SER A 710 -21.37 9.66 5.48
CA SER A 710 -20.94 9.42 6.86
C SER A 710 -21.01 10.66 7.76
N ASP A 711 -21.12 11.86 7.18
CA ASP A 711 -21.33 13.13 7.89
C ASP A 711 -22.82 13.51 8.04
N GLY A 712 -23.74 12.61 7.66
CA GLY A 712 -25.19 12.79 7.77
C GLY A 712 -25.85 13.42 6.55
N LYS A 713 -25.10 13.90 5.53
CA LYS A 713 -25.71 14.40 4.30
C LYS A 713 -26.44 13.28 3.57
N SER A 714 -27.61 13.59 3.03
CA SER A 714 -28.34 12.69 2.12
C SER A 714 -28.48 13.33 0.74
N LEU A 715 -28.35 12.51 -0.29
CA LEU A 715 -28.48 12.88 -1.70
C LEU A 715 -29.46 11.93 -2.39
N SER A 716 -30.50 12.48 -3.02
CA SER A 716 -31.39 11.70 -3.89
C SER A 716 -30.74 11.60 -5.28
N VAL A 717 -30.48 10.37 -5.72
CA VAL A 717 -29.83 10.08 -6.99
C VAL A 717 -30.86 9.41 -7.92
N PRO A 718 -31.23 10.03 -9.05
CA PRO A 718 -32.15 9.42 -10.01
C PRO A 718 -31.65 8.07 -10.56
N ALA A 719 -32.55 7.34 -11.22
CA ALA A 719 -32.17 6.09 -11.87
C ALA A 719 -31.14 6.33 -12.97
N ARG A 720 -30.14 5.46 -13.07
CA ARG A 720 -29.11 5.45 -14.14
C ARG A 720 -28.43 6.80 -14.35
N SER A 721 -28.09 7.50 -13.27
CA SER A 721 -27.48 8.82 -13.35
C SER A 721 -26.51 9.11 -12.21
N THR A 722 -25.69 10.14 -12.42
CA THR A 722 -24.91 10.79 -11.37
C THR A 722 -25.67 12.01 -10.87
N ALA A 723 -25.72 12.19 -9.55
CA ALA A 723 -26.24 13.42 -8.93
C ALA A 723 -25.15 14.11 -8.12
N VAL A 724 -25.27 15.43 -7.99
CA VAL A 724 -24.45 16.25 -7.11
C VAL A 724 -25.32 17.06 -6.16
N GLY A 725 -24.81 17.32 -4.96
CA GLY A 725 -25.44 18.23 -4.01
C GLY A 725 -24.41 18.93 -3.14
N ASN A 726 -24.72 20.16 -2.72
CA ASN A 726 -23.83 20.94 -1.85
C ASN A 726 -24.20 20.80 -0.38
N GLY A 727 -23.21 20.94 0.49
CA GLY A 727 -23.34 21.11 1.94
C GLY A 727 -22.24 21.99 2.49
N THR A 728 -22.38 22.37 3.76
CA THR A 728 -21.36 23.11 4.52
C THR A 728 -20.46 22.12 5.23
N ALA A 729 -19.14 22.29 5.12
CA ALA A 729 -18.22 21.55 5.99
C ALA A 729 -18.51 21.92 7.46
N GLY A 730 -18.73 20.92 8.33
CA GLY A 730 -18.59 21.12 9.78
C GLY A 730 -17.12 21.41 10.14
N PRO A 731 -16.78 21.72 11.40
CA PRO A 731 -15.37 21.84 11.80
C PRO A 731 -14.73 20.45 11.75
N GLY A 732 -14.33 20.03 10.55
CA GLY A 732 -13.36 18.96 10.34
C GLY A 732 -11.97 19.45 10.72
N PRO A 733 -10.95 18.58 10.69
CA PRO A 733 -9.58 19.06 10.82
C PRO A 733 -9.39 20.16 9.77
N ASP A 734 -8.93 21.32 10.25
CA ASP A 734 -8.63 22.51 9.47
C ASP A 734 -7.94 22.10 8.15
N PRO A 735 -8.16 22.82 7.02
CA PRO A 735 -7.18 22.76 5.94
C PRO A 735 -5.81 22.95 6.57
N ASP A 736 -4.86 22.04 6.31
CA ASP A 736 -3.47 22.26 6.69
C ASP A 736 -3.14 23.70 6.29
N PRO A 737 -2.84 24.57 7.28
CA PRO A 737 -2.69 25.97 6.97
C PRO A 737 -1.56 26.09 5.95
N GLU A 738 -1.80 26.91 4.93
CA GLU A 738 -0.76 27.55 4.12
C GLU A 738 0.49 27.79 4.99
N PRO A 739 1.71 27.51 4.50
CA PRO A 739 2.93 27.66 5.28
C PRO A 739 3.00 29.09 5.84
N GLY A 740 2.61 29.23 7.11
CA GLY A 740 2.39 30.54 7.67
C GLY A 740 3.74 31.20 7.89
N THR A 741 4.01 32.28 7.17
CA THR A 741 5.18 33.12 7.40
C THR A 741 4.99 33.86 8.72
N GLY A 742 5.96 33.77 9.63
CA GLY A 742 5.95 34.51 10.89
C GLY A 742 6.84 33.90 11.96
N ASN A 743 7.15 34.69 12.98
CA ASN A 743 8.03 34.26 14.08
C ASN A 743 7.27 33.98 15.38
N THR A 744 5.94 34.12 15.38
CA THR A 744 5.08 33.90 16.55
C THR A 744 4.20 32.67 16.32
N PHE A 745 4.42 31.64 17.10
CA PHE A 745 3.74 30.34 17.01
C PHE A 745 2.73 30.20 18.14
N GLN A 746 1.47 29.91 17.81
CA GLN A 746 0.43 29.48 18.75
C GLN A 746 0.53 27.97 18.98
N LEU A 747 0.19 27.54 20.20
CA LEU A 747 0.09 26.12 20.56
C LEU A 747 -1.25 25.56 20.08
N ARG A 748 -1.25 24.39 19.44
CA ARG A 748 -2.45 23.64 19.07
C ARG A 748 -2.54 22.34 19.84
N THR A 749 -3.72 22.03 20.35
CA THR A 749 -4.03 20.71 20.92
C THR A 749 -3.66 19.63 19.90
N GLY A 750 -2.99 18.58 20.38
CA GLY A 750 -2.38 17.55 19.51
C GLY A 750 -0.88 17.75 19.25
N GLY A 751 -0.27 18.82 19.79
CA GLY A 751 1.19 18.96 19.85
C GLY A 751 1.83 19.70 18.68
N ALA A 752 1.11 20.63 18.04
CA ALA A 752 1.66 21.46 16.97
C ALA A 752 1.93 22.90 17.42
N LEU A 753 3.02 23.49 16.91
CA LEU A 753 3.27 24.94 16.90
C LEU A 753 2.94 25.48 15.52
N THR A 754 2.13 26.54 15.42
CA THR A 754 1.76 27.13 14.13
C THR A 754 1.64 28.65 14.19
N THR A 755 2.04 29.32 13.12
CA THR A 755 1.85 30.77 12.91
C THR A 755 0.42 31.12 12.46
N ALA A 756 -0.39 30.12 12.10
CA ALA A 756 -1.78 30.32 11.72
C ALA A 756 -2.62 30.84 12.90
N THR A 757 -3.42 31.88 12.64
CA THR A 757 -4.38 32.45 13.60
C THR A 757 -5.77 31.80 13.44
N GLY A 758 -6.69 32.05 14.37
CA GLY A 758 -8.10 31.63 14.22
C GLY A 758 -8.49 30.26 14.77
N ALA A 759 -7.70 29.68 15.68
CA ALA A 759 -8.03 28.41 16.33
C ALA A 759 -9.23 28.49 17.29
N THR A 760 -9.84 27.34 17.60
CA THR A 760 -10.74 27.23 18.76
C THR A 760 -9.90 27.18 20.04
N ALA A 761 -10.20 28.08 20.99
CA ALA A 761 -9.54 28.10 22.30
C ALA A 761 -9.79 26.79 23.06
N GLY A 762 -8.72 26.19 23.58
CA GLY A 762 -8.74 24.92 24.30
C GLY A 762 -7.77 24.89 25.47
N GLY A 763 -7.50 23.70 25.99
CA GLY A 763 -6.43 23.52 26.96
C GLY A 763 -6.04 22.07 27.14
N ASP A 764 -4.74 21.80 27.13
CA ASP A 764 -4.19 20.47 27.30
C ASP A 764 -3.83 20.24 28.77
N THR A 765 -3.96 19.00 29.25
CA THR A 765 -3.66 18.64 30.64
C THR A 765 -2.17 18.40 30.82
N LEU A 766 -1.55 19.16 31.72
CA LEU A 766 -0.20 18.94 32.22
C LEU A 766 -0.26 17.94 33.37
N ALA A 767 0.32 16.76 33.16
CA ALA A 767 0.35 15.71 34.17
C ALA A 767 1.09 16.17 35.44
N SER A 768 0.57 15.76 36.59
CA SER A 768 1.17 15.96 37.91
C SER A 768 2.60 15.44 38.00
N ALA A 769 3.44 16.14 38.78
CA ALA A 769 4.76 15.65 39.18
C ALA A 769 4.69 14.50 40.20
N GLN A 770 3.50 14.14 40.69
CA GLN A 770 3.30 13.04 41.66
C GLN A 770 4.19 13.18 42.90
N GLY A 771 4.50 14.42 43.29
CA GLY A 771 5.28 14.73 44.49
C GLY A 771 6.79 14.66 44.27
N GLY A 772 7.23 14.30 43.06
CA GLY A 772 8.61 14.40 42.64
C GLY A 772 9.06 15.83 42.35
N ASN A 773 10.38 16.03 42.28
CA ASN A 773 11.00 17.26 41.82
C ASN A 773 11.73 17.01 40.50
N TYR A 774 11.22 17.60 39.43
CA TYR A 774 11.69 17.51 38.06
C TYR A 774 12.14 18.88 37.53
N ASP A 775 12.60 19.75 38.43
CA ASP A 775 13.11 21.07 38.06
C ASP A 775 14.36 20.95 37.17
N GLY A 776 14.22 21.37 35.92
CA GLY A 776 15.23 21.34 34.87
C GLY A 776 15.27 20.05 34.04
N THR A 777 14.47 19.04 34.38
CA THR A 777 14.42 17.76 33.67
C THR A 777 12.98 17.44 33.30
N PRO A 778 12.61 17.45 32.00
CA PRO A 778 11.24 17.16 31.61
C PRO A 778 10.76 15.80 32.09
N ASN A 779 9.57 15.77 32.69
CA ASN A 779 8.89 14.56 33.12
C ASN A 779 7.46 14.57 32.57
N LYS A 780 7.16 13.60 31.70
CA LYS A 780 5.88 13.51 30.96
C LYS A 780 5.47 14.87 30.33
N PRO A 781 6.37 15.57 29.61
CA PRO A 781 6.04 16.88 29.06
C PRO A 781 4.95 16.76 27.98
N LEU A 782 4.09 17.78 27.92
CA LEU A 782 3.41 18.10 26.68
C LEU A 782 4.46 18.62 25.69
N VAL A 783 4.36 18.18 24.44
CA VAL A 783 5.33 18.50 23.38
C VAL A 783 4.60 19.16 22.22
N TYR A 784 5.07 20.35 21.83
CA TYR A 784 4.57 21.08 20.66
C TYR A 784 5.72 21.30 19.67
N VAL A 785 5.50 21.02 18.39
CA VAL A 785 6.55 21.05 17.37
C VAL A 785 6.13 21.84 16.14
N ALA A 786 7.06 22.64 15.59
CA ALA A 786 7.03 23.17 14.23
C ALA A 786 8.25 22.61 13.47
N LYS A 787 8.03 21.99 12.31
CA LYS A 787 9.09 21.46 11.43
C LYS A 787 9.20 22.29 10.16
N ASN A 788 10.28 22.09 9.40
CA ASN A 788 10.54 22.79 8.13
C ASN A 788 10.57 24.32 8.30
N VAL A 789 10.99 24.80 9.47
CA VAL A 789 11.10 26.22 9.73
C VAL A 789 12.35 26.75 9.03
N ASN A 790 12.18 27.79 8.23
CA ASN A 790 13.28 28.53 7.61
C ASN A 790 13.28 29.93 8.20
N GLY A 791 14.46 30.45 8.55
CA GLY A 791 14.54 31.78 9.13
C GLY A 791 15.98 32.24 9.35
N THR A 792 16.20 33.53 9.16
CA THR A 792 17.51 34.15 9.45
C THR A 792 17.53 34.61 10.89
N LEU A 793 18.55 34.23 11.66
CA LEU A 793 18.66 34.65 13.05
C LEU A 793 18.77 36.18 13.13
N ARG A 794 17.85 36.83 13.83
CA ARG A 794 17.89 38.27 14.05
C ARG A 794 19.07 38.60 14.97
N ALA A 795 19.89 39.57 14.58
CA ALA A 795 21.02 40.02 15.40
C ALA A 795 20.54 40.47 16.80
N GLY A 796 21.06 39.84 17.86
CA GLY A 796 20.64 40.08 19.24
C GLY A 796 19.25 39.56 19.60
N GLY A 797 18.61 38.79 18.72
CA GLY A 797 17.33 38.15 18.98
C GLY A 797 17.42 37.10 20.08
N SER A 798 16.36 36.97 20.88
CA SER A 798 16.22 35.95 21.92
C SER A 798 14.88 35.25 21.83
N THR A 799 14.82 33.99 22.26
CA THR A 799 13.57 33.24 22.41
C THR A 799 12.68 33.93 23.44
N ALA A 800 11.42 34.14 23.08
CA ALA A 800 10.38 34.60 23.99
C ALA A 800 9.20 33.63 23.97
N PHE A 801 8.44 33.57 25.06
CA PHE A 801 7.20 32.82 25.10
C PHE A 801 6.26 33.42 26.15
N ARG A 802 4.99 33.16 25.95
CA ARG A 802 3.95 33.40 26.94
C ARG A 802 3.05 32.18 26.96
N LEU A 803 2.83 31.56 28.10
CA LEU A 803 2.01 30.37 28.26
C LEU A 803 0.98 30.65 29.35
N GLN A 804 -0.30 30.46 29.03
CA GLN A 804 -1.34 30.53 30.04
C GLN A 804 -1.48 29.17 30.71
N VAL A 805 -1.20 29.08 32.01
CA VAL A 805 -1.29 27.87 32.81
C VAL A 805 -2.34 28.04 33.91
N ASP A 806 -3.04 26.96 34.28
CA ASP A 806 -4.08 26.98 35.32
C ASP A 806 -3.91 25.76 36.22
N ALA A 807 -3.63 25.97 37.50
CA ALA A 807 -3.49 24.91 38.50
C ALA A 807 -4.83 24.45 39.10
N GLY A 808 -5.94 25.06 38.71
CA GLY A 808 -7.23 24.88 39.34
C GLY A 808 -7.15 25.21 40.82
N THR A 809 -7.59 24.29 41.67
CA THR A 809 -7.52 24.44 43.13
C THR A 809 -6.33 23.72 43.76
N SER A 810 -5.39 23.22 42.95
CA SER A 810 -4.28 22.39 43.43
C SER A 810 -3.17 23.25 44.03
N VAL A 811 -2.72 22.90 45.24
CA VAL A 811 -1.69 23.66 45.99
C VAL A 811 -0.28 23.20 45.64
N GLY A 812 0.63 24.15 45.46
CA GLY A 812 2.07 23.89 45.35
C GLY A 812 2.52 23.34 44.00
N LEU A 813 1.85 23.73 42.91
CA LEU A 813 2.23 23.36 41.56
C LEU A 813 3.27 24.33 40.99
N GLY A 814 4.13 23.81 40.11
CA GLY A 814 5.03 24.65 39.33
C GLY A 814 5.23 24.08 37.93
N GLN A 815 4.91 24.86 36.90
CA GLN A 815 5.08 24.47 35.50
C GLN A 815 6.41 24.99 34.96
N GLN A 816 7.06 24.22 34.10
CA GLN A 816 8.35 24.56 33.51
C GLN A 816 8.33 24.32 32.01
N ALA A 817 9.05 25.18 31.28
CA ALA A 817 9.14 25.13 29.83
C ALA A 817 10.59 24.95 29.36
N ARG A 818 10.74 24.21 28.26
CA ARG A 818 11.99 24.06 27.51
C ARG A 818 11.72 24.27 26.02
N ILE A 819 12.54 25.08 25.37
CA ILE A 819 12.46 25.35 23.93
C ILE A 819 13.76 24.87 23.28
N SER A 820 13.63 24.04 22.25
CA SER A 820 14.76 23.43 21.54
C SER A 820 14.69 23.72 20.05
N TYR A 821 15.85 23.95 19.43
CA TYR A 821 16.02 24.26 18.02
C TYR A 821 16.98 23.25 17.40
N ASP A 822 16.49 22.56 16.39
CA ASP A 822 17.28 21.84 15.39
C ASP A 822 17.39 22.79 14.20
N LEU A 823 18.59 23.28 13.92
CA LEU A 823 18.80 24.35 12.96
C LEU A 823 18.76 23.84 11.51
N THR A 824 18.95 22.53 11.30
CA THR A 824 19.17 21.94 9.97
C THR A 824 18.13 20.90 9.56
N GLY A 825 17.24 20.51 10.48
CA GLY A 825 16.21 19.49 10.25
C GLY A 825 16.75 18.07 10.33
N ASP A 826 17.96 17.86 10.87
CA ASP A 826 18.62 16.55 10.92
C ASP A 826 18.15 15.66 12.10
N GLY A 827 17.25 16.18 12.94
CA GLY A 827 16.70 15.49 14.09
C GLY A 827 17.51 15.67 15.38
N THR A 828 18.59 16.45 15.38
CA THR A 828 19.39 16.79 16.55
C THR A 828 19.18 18.24 16.98
N PHE A 829 19.04 18.50 18.28
CA PHE A 829 18.83 19.86 18.79
C PHE A 829 20.18 20.56 19.03
N ASP A 830 20.50 21.54 18.18
CA ASP A 830 21.69 22.38 18.28
C ASP A 830 21.62 23.39 19.43
N ARG A 831 20.40 23.84 19.80
CA ARG A 831 20.19 24.80 20.88
C ARG A 831 19.01 24.38 21.74
N THR A 832 19.22 24.29 23.04
CA THR A 832 18.17 23.96 24.01
C THR A 832 18.19 24.96 25.15
N GLU A 833 17.03 25.51 25.48
CA GLU A 833 16.84 26.55 26.50
C GLU A 833 15.79 26.09 27.50
N THR A 834 16.19 25.86 28.75
CA THR A 834 15.29 25.50 29.85
C THR A 834 15.09 26.70 30.76
N TYR A 835 13.85 27.06 31.05
CA TYR A 835 13.50 28.23 31.85
C TYR A 835 13.21 27.86 33.30
N GLN A 836 13.34 28.82 34.23
CA GLN A 836 12.93 28.62 35.61
C GLN A 836 11.43 28.31 35.66
N TYR A 837 11.02 27.39 36.54
CA TYR A 837 9.61 27.06 36.68
C TYR A 837 8.81 28.25 37.24
N PHE A 838 7.53 28.27 36.93
CA PHE A 838 6.55 29.24 37.40
C PHE A 838 5.63 28.56 38.41
N ALA A 839 5.62 29.07 39.63
CA ALA A 839 4.70 28.61 40.66
C ALA A 839 3.34 29.26 40.40
N THR A 840 2.30 28.43 40.33
CA THR A 840 0.91 28.84 40.10
C THR A 840 0.14 28.92 41.40
N ASP A 841 -0.80 29.86 41.47
CA ASP A 841 -1.73 30.02 42.57
C ASP A 841 -2.84 28.94 42.53
N PRO A 842 -3.30 28.43 43.68
CA PRO A 842 -4.36 27.40 43.75
C PRO A 842 -5.77 28.00 43.57
N VAL A 843 -5.95 28.82 42.53
CA VAL A 843 -7.22 29.44 42.16
C VAL A 843 -7.50 29.15 40.69
N THR A 844 -8.73 28.71 40.37
CA THR A 844 -9.15 28.51 38.98
C THR A 844 -8.99 29.78 38.17
N GLY A 845 -8.21 29.72 37.10
CA GLY A 845 -7.96 30.84 36.21
C GLY A 845 -6.62 30.73 35.50
N TRP A 846 -6.52 31.36 34.34
CA TRP A 846 -5.29 31.38 33.56
C TRP A 846 -4.29 32.37 34.15
N GLU A 847 -3.11 31.87 34.50
CA GLU A 847 -1.94 32.64 34.91
C GLU A 847 -0.88 32.65 33.81
N GLU A 848 -0.15 33.75 33.71
CA GLU A 848 0.85 33.93 32.67
C GLU A 848 2.23 33.46 33.11
N TYR A 849 2.71 32.37 32.51
CA TYR A 849 4.10 31.94 32.56
C TYR A 849 4.85 32.45 31.32
N ALA A 850 5.87 33.29 31.54
CA ALA A 850 6.66 33.87 30.46
C ALA A 850 8.17 33.67 30.65
N GLN A 851 8.93 33.90 29.58
CA GLN A 851 10.40 33.81 29.58
C GLN A 851 11.08 34.75 30.59
N SER A 852 10.38 35.78 31.06
CA SER A 852 10.86 36.73 32.09
C SER A 852 11.21 36.06 33.43
N ARG A 853 10.77 34.81 33.66
CA ARG A 853 11.22 33.96 34.77
C ARG A 853 12.71 33.63 34.73
N GLY A 854 13.36 33.84 33.57
CA GLY A 854 14.79 33.65 33.38
C GLY A 854 15.16 32.23 32.98
N LEU A 855 16.34 32.10 32.36
CA LEU A 855 16.91 30.80 32.00
C LEU A 855 17.40 30.07 33.25
N LYS A 856 17.06 28.79 33.33
CA LYS A 856 17.67 27.85 34.28
C LYS A 856 18.96 27.26 33.70
N SER A 857 18.91 26.87 32.43
CA SER A 857 20.07 26.36 31.69
C SER A 857 19.89 26.59 30.20
N ALA A 858 21.00 26.66 29.47
CA ALA A 858 20.97 26.63 28.02
C ALA A 858 22.22 25.96 27.47
N THR A 859 22.08 25.18 26.40
CA THR A 859 23.18 24.48 25.71
C THR A 859 23.22 24.86 24.24
N GLY A 860 24.41 24.86 23.65
CA GLY A 860 24.61 25.18 22.24
C GLY A 860 24.33 26.64 21.88
N THR A 861 24.22 26.95 20.59
CA THR A 861 24.11 28.33 20.07
C THR A 861 23.02 28.44 19.01
N LEU A 862 22.29 29.56 18.99
CA LEU A 862 21.37 29.87 17.90
C LEU A 862 22.15 30.12 16.60
N GLY A 863 21.55 29.76 15.46
CA GLY A 863 22.05 29.99 14.11
C GLY A 863 20.89 29.91 13.13
N ASN A 864 21.08 30.20 11.85
CA ASN A 864 19.97 30.23 10.88
C ASN A 864 19.24 28.89 10.80
N LEU A 865 17.91 28.95 10.74
CA LEU A 865 17.05 27.80 10.50
C LEU A 865 16.97 27.51 9.00
N ARG A 866 17.26 26.28 8.60
CA ARG A 866 17.16 25.77 7.22
C ARG A 866 16.43 24.43 7.25
N GLY A 867 15.12 24.46 6.99
CA GLY A 867 14.28 23.28 7.18
C GLY A 867 14.25 22.77 8.63
N GLY A 868 14.61 23.62 9.59
CA GLY A 868 14.83 23.23 10.98
C GLY A 868 13.54 22.93 11.77
N THR A 869 13.71 22.43 12.99
CA THR A 869 12.62 22.10 13.91
C THR A 869 12.68 22.98 15.17
N VAL A 870 11.55 23.59 15.53
CA VAL A 870 11.34 24.28 16.81
C VAL A 870 10.44 23.41 17.68
N ARG A 871 10.88 23.08 18.90
CA ARG A 871 10.13 22.27 19.85
C ARG A 871 9.94 23.00 21.18
N LEU A 872 8.70 23.08 21.64
CA LEU A 872 8.34 23.47 23.00
C LEU A 872 7.98 22.22 23.81
N GLU A 873 8.51 22.13 25.02
CA GLU A 873 8.13 21.14 26.03
C GLU A 873 7.65 21.85 27.28
N VAL A 874 6.51 21.42 27.82
CA VAL A 874 5.93 21.98 29.07
C VAL A 874 5.57 20.84 30.01
N TRP A 875 5.99 20.91 31.27
CA TRP A 875 5.71 19.89 32.28
C TRP A 875 5.50 20.50 33.67
N SER A 876 4.91 19.71 34.57
CA SER A 876 4.89 20.03 36.00
C SER A 876 6.25 19.66 36.60
N ALA A 877 7.06 20.66 36.97
CA ALA A 877 8.34 20.47 37.63
C ALA A 877 8.16 20.02 39.08
N ILE A 878 7.12 20.51 39.76
CA ILE A 878 6.77 20.16 41.14
C ILE A 878 5.24 20.10 41.31
N GLY A 879 4.77 19.44 42.36
CA GLY A 879 3.36 19.39 42.75
C GLY A 879 2.73 18.00 42.67
N ASN A 880 1.53 17.87 43.22
CA ASN A 880 0.77 16.62 43.29
C ASN A 880 -0.52 16.61 42.44
N GLY A 881 -0.96 17.76 41.93
CA GLY A 881 -2.14 17.88 41.07
C GLY A 881 -1.78 18.07 39.60
N ASP A 882 -2.73 17.79 38.73
CA ASP A 882 -2.64 18.17 37.31
C ASP A 882 -2.87 19.68 37.15
N ALA A 883 -2.29 20.26 36.10
CA ALA A 883 -2.57 21.62 35.64
C ALA A 883 -3.10 21.61 34.21
N ARG A 884 -3.52 22.77 33.71
CA ARG A 884 -3.87 22.97 32.29
C ARG A 884 -2.95 23.98 31.63
N LEU A 885 -2.72 23.79 30.33
CA LEU A 885 -2.03 24.72 29.45
C LEU A 885 -3.01 25.17 28.37
N GLN A 886 -3.27 26.48 28.25
CA GLN A 886 -4.19 26.99 27.25
C GLN A 886 -3.61 26.83 25.84
N THR A 887 -4.43 26.37 24.91
CA THR A 887 -4.09 26.19 23.50
C THR A 887 -5.08 26.95 22.61
N GLY A 888 -4.72 27.16 21.35
CA GLY A 888 -5.60 27.76 20.35
C GLY A 888 -5.94 29.23 20.61
N THR A 889 -5.06 29.96 21.29
CA THR A 889 -5.22 31.41 21.55
C THR A 889 -3.91 32.15 21.24
N ASP A 890 -4.00 33.46 21.04
CA ASP A 890 -2.83 34.35 20.95
C ASP A 890 -2.21 34.67 22.34
N ARG A 891 -2.79 34.13 23.41
CA ARG A 891 -2.31 34.28 24.79
C ARG A 891 -1.29 33.23 25.19
N SER A 892 -1.26 32.09 24.50
CA SER A 892 -0.23 31.06 24.62
C SER A 892 0.58 30.94 23.33
N VAL A 893 1.78 31.51 23.30
CA VAL A 893 2.64 31.61 22.12
C VAL A 893 4.12 31.37 22.43
N VAL A 894 4.84 30.91 21.43
CA VAL A 894 6.31 30.91 21.35
C VAL A 894 6.73 31.89 20.27
N VAL A 895 7.61 32.83 20.59
CA VAL A 895 8.18 33.78 19.65
C VAL A 895 9.65 33.44 19.45
N ILE A 896 9.98 33.01 18.23
CA ILE A 896 11.33 32.60 17.86
C ILE A 896 12.16 33.80 17.36
N PRO A 897 13.49 33.83 17.57
CA PRO A 897 14.35 34.98 17.25
C PRO A 897 14.75 35.07 15.77
N TYR A 898 13.86 34.70 14.84
CA TYR A 898 14.17 34.60 13.41
C TYR A 898 13.26 35.52 12.58
N ASP A 899 13.80 35.99 11.45
CA ASP A 899 13.08 36.73 10.41
C ASP A 899 12.76 35.83 9.20
#